data_AF-A0A9X6TS64-F1
#
_entry.id   AF-A0A9X6TS64-F1
#
_cell.length_a   1.000
_cell.length_b   1.000
_cell.length_c   1.000
_cell.angle_alpha   90.00
_cell.angle_beta   90.00
_cell.angle_gamma   90.00
#
_symmetry.space_group_name_H-M   'P 1'
#
loop_
_entity.id
_entity.type
_entity.pdbx_description
1 polymer ?
#
loop_
_entity_poly.entity_id
_entity_poly.type
_entity_poly.pdbx_seq_one_letter_code
_entity_poly.pdbx_strand_id
1 'polypeptide(L)'
;MFSIFGIQMLSYIKIGGENMHQTNTSKDKNRMASFEKTNMSNEGPIYPLANSSNTGLQGMNYNDSVNMHATKNEDCLLSSRVSVDPKTAVATGIKISTFIMSALGIPLASQIGQLWNFVLDQLWPNGDNQWEEFMKHVEELINQKITEYARDKALAELEGLGNVLELYQEAIEDWKKDPTNVASQERVRTRFRNADAFFENGMPSFRIKNYEVPLLSVYASAANLHLLLLRDASIYGKDWGLNETNVKDNYNRQLKRTESYSNHCVTWYQKGLQRLKGSDADSWLKFNAFRRDMTFTVLDIVVLFPCYDIQKYPMGVKTEITREIYTDPIGNLPRRPGFQVLDWVNHAPSFEEIEKETTGDPSMVTWINYLEISRNKLGGWNSSNDYWEGHSVHYKYSNDGIVIDSKAYAHGDFSGKFPTEAIHLENCDVYASSSLPVAASNPYGDKASFGVTKVYFDMLNLNDNTLQRGSWDHPKNWGGSWVDLKFLNETPNIKEIQKYSHKLTYVSSFSVDYGSVLCYRWRHSSVDRNNTLDPQKITQISAVKGHTPINCEVVRGNGLTDGDWLQLKGGGSFTLNVSSVIPKTYRIRLRYACGPKDVNLTVSCPDNGIDKTITIPSTSTASLANNLMYKDFKYIDLPIEFITSAAPKRCRINLRLEGVQNTSFFMDKFEFIPENETETRPWKIVTALNNSSVLAFAKNSLYKEAILSNDTGEESQKWRFIYDEEKKAYQIEDVKSPRLILAWIIDGPESRKVWATRSQNIDEHYWILEEQEDSYFIIKNKKNPSLVLDVDGAQTNQGTKIKVNERHPLYSSRTNAQKFKLERV
;
A
#
# COMPACT_ATOMS: atom_id res chain seq x y z
N MET A 1 50.66 28.70 -2.15
CA MET A 1 52.11 28.81 -2.35
C MET A 1 52.76 28.70 -0.97
N PHE A 2 53.80 27.87 -0.85
CA PHE A 2 54.43 27.35 0.37
C PHE A 2 54.98 28.40 1.39
N SER A 3 55.26 27.89 2.61
CA SER A 3 56.36 28.24 3.57
C SER A 3 55.90 28.92 4.88
N ILE A 4 55.92 28.29 6.07
CA ILE A 4 57.00 27.85 7.02
C ILE A 4 57.51 28.98 7.97
N PHE A 5 57.71 28.61 9.26
CA PHE A 5 58.44 29.22 10.40
C PHE A 5 57.69 30.29 11.22
N GLY A 6 57.68 30.34 12.56
CA GLY A 6 58.34 29.59 13.64
C GLY A 6 58.52 30.47 14.90
N ILE A 7 58.57 29.86 16.10
CA ILE A 7 59.27 30.30 17.35
C ILE A 7 58.52 31.42 18.17
N GLN A 8 58.30 31.38 19.51
CA GLN A 8 59.23 31.23 20.65
C GLN A 8 58.52 31.06 22.04
N MET A 9 59.02 30.13 22.88
CA MET A 9 59.39 30.16 24.34
C MET A 9 58.51 30.87 25.42
N LEU A 10 58.50 30.56 26.73
CA LEU A 10 59.22 29.67 27.67
C LEU A 10 58.52 29.77 29.06
N SER A 11 58.55 28.70 29.87
CA SER A 11 58.98 28.69 31.30
C SER A 11 58.86 27.24 31.84
N TYR A 12 59.96 26.50 32.11
CA TYR A 12 60.79 26.44 33.34
C TYR A 12 60.02 25.84 34.55
N ILE A 13 60.38 24.78 35.30
CA ILE A 13 61.64 24.11 35.76
C ILE A 13 61.22 22.67 36.24
N LYS A 14 61.83 21.55 35.79
CA LYS A 14 62.97 20.76 36.35
C LYS A 14 62.72 20.23 37.79
N ILE A 15 62.83 18.94 38.13
CA ILE A 15 64.02 18.06 38.36
C ILE A 15 63.43 16.66 38.67
N GLY A 16 63.76 15.54 38.00
CA GLY A 16 64.99 14.72 38.06
C GLY A 16 64.73 13.48 38.96
N GLY A 17 65.13 12.23 38.71
CA GLY A 17 65.83 11.46 37.66
C GLY A 17 65.49 9.97 37.92
N GLU A 18 65.43 9.10 36.90
CA GLU A 18 66.47 8.10 36.54
C GLU A 18 66.94 7.19 37.71
N ASN A 19 67.11 5.87 37.63
CA ASN A 19 67.10 4.90 36.53
C ASN A 19 67.24 3.46 37.11
N MET A 20 67.09 2.47 36.23
CA MET A 20 67.67 1.10 36.22
C MET A 20 66.93 -0.10 36.86
N HIS A 21 66.44 -0.97 35.95
CA HIS A 21 66.78 -2.41 35.76
C HIS A 21 67.64 -3.09 36.84
N GLN A 22 67.48 -4.37 37.22
CA GLN A 22 67.27 -5.57 36.40
C GLN A 22 67.01 -6.80 37.31
N THR A 23 66.16 -7.72 36.84
CA THR A 23 66.23 -9.21 36.98
C THR A 23 66.42 -9.93 38.32
N ASN A 24 65.49 -10.88 38.53
CA ASN A 24 65.68 -12.34 38.66
C ASN A 24 65.25 -13.05 39.96
N THR A 25 64.40 -14.05 39.72
CA THR A 25 64.40 -15.44 40.23
C THR A 25 63.63 -15.85 41.50
N SER A 26 62.92 -16.97 41.27
CA SER A 26 62.50 -18.04 42.20
C SER A 26 61.22 -17.78 43.01
N LYS A 27 60.38 -18.75 43.39
CA LYS A 27 60.11 -20.16 43.03
C LYS A 27 58.87 -20.54 43.86
N ASP A 28 57.98 -21.31 43.27
CA ASP A 28 57.14 -22.38 43.86
C ASP A 28 56.70 -22.34 45.33
N LYS A 29 55.38 -22.52 45.55
CA LYS A 29 54.87 -23.57 46.44
C LYS A 29 53.39 -23.92 46.16
N ASN A 30 53.20 -25.13 45.64
CA ASN A 30 51.99 -25.95 45.75
C ASN A 30 51.63 -26.23 47.22
N ARG A 31 50.33 -26.32 47.56
CA ARG A 31 49.68 -27.59 47.95
C ARG A 31 48.21 -27.46 48.39
N MET A 32 47.45 -28.46 47.94
CA MET A 32 46.09 -28.90 48.30
C MET A 32 45.94 -29.42 49.74
N ALA A 33 44.70 -29.38 50.27
CA ALA A 33 43.94 -30.47 50.94
C ALA A 33 42.77 -29.84 51.74
N SER A 34 41.49 -29.98 51.35
CA SER A 34 40.55 -31.09 51.65
C SER A 34 40.42 -31.47 53.14
N PHE A 35 39.25 -31.27 53.75
CA PHE A 35 38.61 -32.21 54.68
C PHE A 35 37.10 -31.93 54.87
N GLU A 36 36.34 -33.02 55.04
CA GLU A 36 34.89 -33.17 55.00
C GLU A 36 34.14 -32.93 56.34
N LYS A 37 32.84 -32.62 56.18
CA LYS A 37 31.63 -33.09 56.91
C LYS A 37 31.42 -32.81 58.41
N THR A 38 30.23 -32.26 58.71
CA THR A 38 29.21 -32.89 59.57
C THR A 38 27.81 -32.31 59.31
N ASN A 39 26.79 -33.20 59.30
CA ASN A 39 25.36 -32.98 59.04
C ASN A 39 24.56 -32.72 60.33
N MET A 40 23.40 -32.04 60.22
CA MET A 40 22.07 -32.32 60.81
C MET A 40 21.10 -31.24 60.23
N SER A 41 20.05 -31.44 59.42
CA SER A 41 18.89 -32.35 59.30
C SER A 41 17.58 -31.79 59.89
N ASN A 42 16.48 -31.96 59.10
CA ASN A 42 15.03 -31.83 59.36
C ASN A 42 14.38 -30.49 58.92
N GLU A 43 13.30 -30.41 58.13
CA GLU A 43 12.19 -31.31 57.73
C GLU A 43 11.76 -30.97 56.28
N GLY A 44 11.51 -31.89 55.34
CA GLY A 44 10.25 -32.66 55.17
C GLY A 44 9.72 -32.52 53.72
N PRO A 45 8.88 -33.43 53.18
CA PRO A 45 9.21 -34.29 52.02
C PRO A 45 8.23 -34.16 50.81
N ILE A 46 8.49 -34.72 49.60
CA ILE A 46 8.04 -36.07 49.15
C ILE A 46 8.64 -36.42 47.74
N TYR A 47 9.07 -37.68 47.62
CA TYR A 47 9.67 -38.52 46.54
C TYR A 47 8.82 -38.74 45.24
N PRO A 48 9.16 -39.65 44.27
CA PRO A 48 10.38 -40.48 43.99
C PRO A 48 10.86 -40.53 42.51
N LEU A 49 12.02 -41.19 42.31
CA LEU A 49 12.53 -41.69 41.01
C LEU A 49 12.03 -43.12 40.69
N ALA A 50 11.96 -43.39 39.37
CA ALA A 50 12.06 -44.68 38.64
C ALA A 50 10.82 -45.59 38.49
N ASN A 51 10.32 -45.78 37.25
CA ASN A 51 10.46 -47.04 36.48
C ASN A 51 9.72 -47.02 35.12
N SER A 52 10.23 -47.85 34.22
CA SER A 52 9.79 -48.15 32.85
C SER A 52 8.35 -48.64 32.71
N SER A 53 7.70 -48.25 31.60
CA SER A 53 6.86 -49.16 30.80
C SER A 53 6.60 -48.58 29.41
N ASN A 54 7.23 -49.19 28.39
CA ASN A 54 6.73 -49.24 27.03
C ASN A 54 5.29 -49.76 27.06
N THR A 55 4.31 -48.95 26.66
CA THR A 55 3.08 -49.33 25.94
C THR A 55 2.23 -48.07 25.77
N GLY A 56 1.95 -47.67 24.52
CA GLY A 56 1.08 -46.53 24.22
C GLY A 56 1.44 -45.71 22.98
N LEU A 57 2.39 -46.15 22.15
CA LEU A 57 2.55 -45.63 20.78
C LEU A 57 1.52 -46.30 19.87
N GLN A 58 0.32 -45.74 19.82
CA GLN A 58 -0.62 -45.91 18.70
C GLN A 58 -1.64 -44.77 18.77
N GLY A 59 -1.41 -43.72 17.99
CA GLY A 59 -2.40 -42.66 17.79
C GLY A 59 -1.93 -41.20 17.77
N MET A 60 -0.62 -40.90 17.68
CA MET A 60 -0.16 -39.51 17.51
C MET A 60 0.30 -39.27 16.08
N ASN A 61 -0.33 -38.31 15.41
CA ASN A 61 -0.03 -37.94 14.03
C ASN A 61 1.24 -37.08 14.01
N TYR A 62 2.00 -37.12 12.90
CA TYR A 62 3.31 -36.47 12.75
C TYR A 62 3.33 -34.99 13.19
N ASN A 63 2.20 -34.28 13.04
CA ASN A 63 2.03 -32.87 13.43
C ASN A 63 2.06 -32.62 14.95
N ASP A 64 1.71 -33.60 15.80
CA ASP A 64 1.71 -33.42 17.26
C ASP A 64 3.14 -33.50 17.84
N SER A 65 4.06 -34.18 17.14
CA SER A 65 5.47 -34.28 17.54
C SER A 65 6.27 -32.99 17.28
N VAL A 66 5.84 -32.19 16.30
CA VAL A 66 6.50 -30.91 15.95
C VAL A 66 6.19 -29.82 16.97
N ASN A 67 5.01 -29.84 17.58
CA ASN A 67 4.61 -28.85 18.59
C ASN A 67 5.16 -29.11 20.00
N MET A 68 5.58 -30.35 20.31
CA MET A 68 6.02 -30.71 21.66
C MET A 68 7.49 -30.36 21.94
N HIS A 69 8.29 -30.04 20.90
CA HIS A 69 9.69 -29.60 21.06
C HIS A 69 9.87 -28.07 21.11
N ALA A 70 8.80 -27.29 21.00
CA ALA A 70 8.85 -25.84 21.09
C ALA A 70 8.69 -25.29 22.51
N THR A 71 8.29 -26.11 23.49
CA THR A 71 7.92 -25.65 24.84
C THR A 71 8.64 -26.44 25.93
N LYS A 72 9.91 -26.10 26.15
CA LYS A 72 10.60 -26.09 27.46
C LYS A 72 12.10 -25.83 27.25
N ASN A 73 12.48 -24.55 27.31
CA ASN A 73 13.76 -24.04 27.78
C ASN A 73 13.66 -22.51 27.88
N GLU A 74 12.98 -22.07 28.95
CA GLU A 74 13.11 -20.71 29.47
C GLU A 74 14.52 -20.59 30.06
N ASP A 75 15.46 -20.07 29.25
CA ASP A 75 16.66 -19.32 29.69
C ASP A 75 17.56 -19.03 28.47
N CYS A 76 17.09 -18.18 27.55
CA CYS A 76 17.93 -17.30 26.74
C CYS A 76 17.06 -16.27 26.00
N LEU A 77 17.09 -15.01 26.42
CA LEU A 77 16.52 -13.85 25.71
C LEU A 77 17.34 -13.49 24.46
N LEU A 78 17.50 -14.44 23.54
CA LEU A 78 17.72 -14.14 22.13
C LEU A 78 16.34 -14.24 21.51
N SER A 79 15.65 -13.09 21.41
CA SER A 79 14.46 -12.93 20.59
C SER A 79 14.63 -13.78 19.33
N SER A 80 13.67 -14.64 19.02
CA SER A 80 13.56 -15.42 17.80
C SER A 80 13.88 -14.56 16.56
N ARG A 81 15.18 -14.47 16.21
CA ARG A 81 15.74 -13.55 15.21
C ARG A 81 15.80 -14.16 13.81
N VAL A 82 15.23 -15.36 13.61
CA VAL A 82 15.03 -16.02 12.31
C VAL A 82 13.81 -16.94 12.37
N SER A 83 12.63 -16.39 12.66
CA SER A 83 11.36 -17.00 12.27
C SER A 83 10.57 -15.93 11.54
N VAL A 84 10.33 -16.12 10.25
CA VAL A 84 9.65 -15.19 9.35
C VAL A 84 8.20 -15.64 9.16
N ASP A 85 7.64 -16.29 10.17
CA ASP A 85 6.21 -16.19 10.35
C ASP A 85 5.97 -14.78 10.91
N PRO A 86 5.35 -13.85 10.16
CA PRO A 86 5.15 -12.51 10.65
C PRO A 86 4.46 -12.59 12.01
N LYS A 87 5.06 -11.96 13.04
CA LYS A 87 4.40 -11.77 14.34
C LYS A 87 2.95 -11.35 14.08
N THR A 88 2.00 -11.87 14.86
CA THR A 88 0.56 -11.69 14.62
C THR A 88 0.18 -10.24 14.27
N ALA A 89 0.75 -9.25 14.98
CA ALA A 89 0.62 -7.82 14.68
C ALA A 89 1.01 -7.41 13.24
N VAL A 90 2.17 -7.85 12.76
CA VAL A 90 2.66 -7.56 11.39
C VAL A 90 1.76 -8.23 10.36
N ALA A 91 1.39 -9.49 10.58
CA ALA A 91 0.50 -10.23 9.69
C ALA A 91 -0.85 -9.52 9.53
N THR A 92 -1.43 -9.08 10.65
CA THR A 92 -2.69 -8.32 10.69
C THR A 92 -2.57 -6.98 9.97
N GLY A 93 -1.48 -6.23 10.18
CA GLY A 93 -1.23 -4.97 9.47
C GLY A 93 -1.20 -5.13 7.94
N ILE A 94 -0.48 -6.15 7.44
CA ILE A 94 -0.43 -6.45 6.00
C ILE A 94 -1.81 -6.88 5.47
N LYS A 95 -2.52 -7.78 6.18
CA LYS A 95 -3.86 -8.24 5.77
C LYS A 95 -4.85 -7.08 5.63
N ILE A 96 -4.88 -6.17 6.62
CA ILE A 96 -5.77 -5.01 6.63
C ILE A 96 -5.46 -4.07 5.47
N SER A 97 -4.19 -3.67 5.27
CA SER A 97 -3.82 -2.73 4.20
C SER A 97 -4.09 -3.33 2.81
N THR A 98 -3.70 -4.58 2.56
CA THR A 98 -3.96 -5.26 1.29
C THR A 98 -5.46 -5.38 0.99
N PHE A 99 -6.28 -5.74 1.98
CA PHE A 99 -7.73 -5.85 1.77
C PHE A 99 -8.36 -4.49 1.49
N ILE A 100 -8.00 -3.46 2.26
CA ILE A 100 -8.50 -2.09 2.06
C ILE A 100 -8.17 -1.60 0.65
N MET A 101 -6.93 -1.78 0.19
CA MET A 101 -6.52 -1.40 -1.17
C MET A 101 -7.43 -2.03 -2.23
N SER A 102 -7.83 -3.30 -2.06
CA SER A 102 -8.72 -3.98 -3.00
C SER A 102 -10.15 -3.42 -3.01
N ALA A 103 -10.57 -2.77 -1.93
CA ALA A 103 -11.92 -2.23 -1.72
C ALA A 103 -12.02 -0.70 -1.94
N LEU A 104 -10.93 -0.02 -2.31
CA LEU A 104 -10.91 1.46 -2.42
C LEU A 104 -11.82 1.98 -3.53
N GLY A 105 -12.54 3.08 -3.22
CA GLY A 105 -13.34 3.84 -4.18
C GLY A 105 -14.63 3.16 -4.66
N ILE A 106 -14.98 1.98 -4.14
CA ILE A 106 -16.15 1.23 -4.64
C ILE A 106 -17.43 1.72 -3.93
N PRO A 107 -18.42 2.29 -4.64
CA PRO A 107 -19.64 2.81 -4.02
C PRO A 107 -20.72 1.75 -3.78
N LEU A 108 -20.44 0.46 -4.01
CA LEU A 108 -21.42 -0.61 -3.88
C LEU A 108 -21.66 -0.97 -2.40
N ALA A 109 -22.92 -0.85 -1.95
CA ALA A 109 -23.31 -1.07 -0.56
C ALA A 109 -23.06 -2.49 -0.03
N SER A 110 -23.00 -3.49 -0.92
CA SER A 110 -22.68 -4.87 -0.55
C SER A 110 -21.22 -5.03 -0.09
N GLN A 111 -20.28 -4.30 -0.70
CA GLN A 111 -18.86 -4.44 -0.41
C GLN A 111 -18.42 -3.67 0.84
N ILE A 112 -19.13 -2.61 1.22
CA ILE A 112 -18.84 -1.88 2.47
C ILE A 112 -19.07 -2.77 3.70
N GLY A 113 -20.10 -3.62 3.68
CA GLY A 113 -20.32 -4.59 4.76
C GLY A 113 -19.18 -5.61 4.87
N GLN A 114 -18.72 -6.13 3.73
CA GLN A 114 -17.57 -7.05 3.68
C GLN A 114 -16.30 -6.40 4.22
N LEU A 115 -16.06 -5.13 3.91
CA LEU A 115 -14.92 -4.38 4.42
C LEU A 115 -14.96 -4.23 5.93
N TRP A 116 -16.09 -3.81 6.50
CA TRP A 116 -16.23 -3.71 7.94
C TRP A 116 -16.04 -5.07 8.62
N ASN A 117 -16.72 -6.11 8.14
CA ASN A 117 -16.59 -7.46 8.72
C ASN A 117 -15.14 -7.93 8.69
N PHE A 118 -14.45 -7.81 7.55
CA PHE A 118 -13.05 -8.20 7.46
C PHE A 118 -12.16 -7.43 8.44
N VAL A 119 -12.25 -6.10 8.49
CA VAL A 119 -11.36 -5.30 9.36
C VAL A 119 -11.64 -5.56 10.83
N LEU A 120 -12.92 -5.69 11.23
CA LEU A 120 -13.28 -5.98 12.61
C LEU A 120 -12.87 -7.40 13.01
N ASP A 121 -13.05 -8.41 12.15
CA ASP A 121 -12.61 -9.78 12.41
C ASP A 121 -11.10 -9.88 12.64
N GLN A 122 -10.31 -9.03 11.96
CA GLN A 122 -8.87 -8.95 12.18
C GLN A 122 -8.51 -8.26 13.51
N LEU A 123 -9.28 -7.26 13.96
CA LEU A 123 -8.95 -6.44 15.12
C LEU A 123 -9.60 -6.94 16.44
N TRP A 124 -10.71 -7.67 16.35
CA TRP A 124 -11.39 -8.34 17.47
C TRP A 124 -11.62 -9.83 17.13
N PRO A 125 -10.54 -10.63 16.96
CA PRO A 125 -10.68 -12.04 16.67
C PRO A 125 -11.21 -12.83 17.89
N ASN A 126 -11.73 -14.04 17.67
CA ASN A 126 -12.16 -14.97 18.74
C ASN A 126 -11.01 -15.55 19.59
N GLY A 127 -9.76 -15.13 19.34
CA GLY A 127 -8.54 -15.64 19.98
C GLY A 127 -7.84 -14.58 20.82
N ASP A 128 -6.51 -14.49 20.68
CA ASP A 128 -5.70 -13.50 21.40
C ASP A 128 -6.12 -12.06 21.07
N ASN A 129 -6.00 -11.18 22.07
CA ASN A 129 -6.36 -9.78 21.91
C ASN A 129 -5.37 -9.07 20.96
N GLN A 130 -5.80 -8.87 19.71
CA GLN A 130 -4.98 -8.24 18.68
C GLN A 130 -4.50 -6.83 19.04
N TRP A 131 -5.29 -6.05 19.79
CA TRP A 131 -4.89 -4.72 20.25
C TRP A 131 -3.74 -4.79 21.26
N GLU A 132 -3.77 -5.78 22.14
CA GLU A 132 -2.68 -6.02 23.08
C GLU A 132 -1.43 -6.53 22.36
N GLU A 133 -1.58 -7.37 21.33
CA GLU A 133 -0.48 -7.83 20.49
C GLU A 133 0.20 -6.67 19.75
N PHE A 134 -0.57 -5.68 19.27
CA PHE A 134 0.02 -4.44 18.74
C PHE A 134 0.86 -3.71 19.80
N MET A 135 0.38 -3.60 21.03
CA MET A 135 1.12 -2.94 22.11
C MET A 135 2.41 -3.70 22.44
N LYS A 136 2.31 -5.00 22.73
CA LYS A 136 3.46 -5.87 23.08
C LYS A 136 4.53 -5.83 21.99
N HIS A 137 4.10 -5.93 20.73
CA HIS A 137 5.02 -5.92 19.61
C HIS A 137 5.85 -4.63 19.54
N VAL A 138 5.25 -3.46 19.71
CA VAL A 138 6.01 -2.20 19.67
C VAL A 138 6.87 -2.03 20.93
N GLU A 139 6.39 -2.43 22.11
CA GLU A 139 7.21 -2.43 23.34
C GLU A 139 8.51 -3.24 23.17
N GLU A 140 8.44 -4.39 22.50
CA GLU A 140 9.62 -5.21 22.17
C GLU A 140 10.57 -4.51 21.20
N LEU A 141 10.02 -3.86 20.16
CA LEU A 141 10.82 -3.16 19.15
C LEU A 141 11.63 -2.00 19.75
N ILE A 142 11.07 -1.29 20.73
CA ILE A 142 11.71 -0.10 21.32
C ILE A 142 12.25 -0.32 22.73
N ASN A 143 12.11 -1.52 23.28
CA ASN A 143 12.46 -1.87 24.66
C ASN A 143 11.93 -0.87 25.70
N GLN A 144 10.66 -0.49 25.57
CA GLN A 144 9.96 0.43 26.47
C GLN A 144 8.62 -0.18 26.86
N LYS A 145 8.31 -0.24 28.15
CA LYS A 145 7.01 -0.72 28.64
C LYS A 145 5.99 0.42 28.78
N ILE A 146 4.75 0.15 28.37
CA ILE A 146 3.55 0.90 28.70
C ILE A 146 3.18 0.54 30.14
N THR A 147 2.83 1.53 30.95
CA THR A 147 2.33 1.26 32.31
C THR A 147 1.01 0.51 32.28
N GLU A 148 0.77 -0.32 33.29
CA GLU A 148 -0.47 -1.09 33.47
C GLU A 148 -1.71 -0.20 33.31
N TYR A 149 -1.79 0.92 34.02
CA TYR A 149 -2.90 1.88 33.87
C TYR A 149 -3.11 2.38 32.44
N ALA A 150 -2.04 2.71 31.71
CA ALA A 150 -2.17 3.24 30.36
C ALA A 150 -2.61 2.16 29.37
N ARG A 151 -2.12 0.93 29.55
CA ARG A 151 -2.53 -0.26 28.80
C ARG A 151 -4.00 -0.59 29.06
N ASP A 152 -4.37 -0.78 30.32
CA ASP A 152 -5.72 -1.19 30.72
C ASP A 152 -6.75 -0.16 30.28
N LYS A 153 -6.42 1.12 30.43
CA LYS A 153 -7.26 2.19 29.91
C LYS A 153 -7.44 2.09 28.39
N ALA A 154 -6.35 1.93 27.64
CA ALA A 154 -6.45 1.81 26.18
C ALA A 154 -7.26 0.58 25.74
N LEU A 155 -7.05 -0.57 26.38
CA LEU A 155 -7.78 -1.80 26.09
C LEU A 155 -9.28 -1.68 26.41
N ALA A 156 -9.65 -1.08 27.55
CA ALA A 156 -11.05 -0.84 27.91
C ALA A 156 -11.76 0.08 26.90
N GLU A 157 -11.08 1.13 26.41
CA GLU A 157 -11.63 2.02 25.37
C GLU A 157 -11.79 1.28 24.04
N LEU A 158 -10.90 0.35 23.69
CA LEU A 158 -10.97 -0.46 22.47
C LEU A 158 -12.07 -1.53 22.54
N GLU A 159 -12.29 -2.13 23.70
CA GLU A 159 -13.44 -3.00 23.95
C GLU A 159 -14.76 -2.22 23.76
N GLY A 160 -14.85 -1.03 24.37
CA GLY A 160 -15.98 -0.12 24.17
C GLY A 160 -16.19 0.27 22.71
N LEU A 161 -15.11 0.57 21.97
CA LEU A 161 -15.16 0.84 20.53
C LEU A 161 -15.70 -0.34 19.73
N GLY A 162 -15.26 -1.57 20.03
CA GLY A 162 -15.77 -2.79 19.40
C GLY A 162 -17.29 -2.90 19.56
N ASN A 163 -17.78 -2.75 20.79
CA ASN A 163 -19.20 -2.83 21.11
C ASN A 163 -20.04 -1.76 20.36
N VAL A 164 -19.58 -0.51 20.27
CA VAL A 164 -20.35 0.53 19.56
C VAL A 164 -20.30 0.36 18.04
N LEU A 165 -19.22 -0.22 17.49
CA LEU A 165 -19.10 -0.52 16.06
C LEU A 165 -19.99 -1.70 15.66
N GLU A 166 -20.07 -2.75 16.48
CA GLU A 166 -21.00 -3.87 16.26
C GLU A 166 -22.45 -3.37 16.18
N LEU A 167 -22.87 -2.53 17.15
CA LEU A 167 -24.20 -1.92 17.14
C LEU A 167 -24.45 -1.01 15.92
N TYR A 168 -23.41 -0.39 15.39
CA TYR A 168 -23.49 0.38 14.15
C TYR A 168 -23.64 -0.52 12.91
N GLN A 169 -22.89 -1.62 12.82
CA GLN A 169 -23.03 -2.59 11.74
C GLN A 169 -24.43 -3.18 11.71
N GLU A 170 -24.96 -3.63 12.85
CA GLU A 170 -26.33 -4.13 12.94
C GLU A 170 -27.35 -3.10 12.42
N ALA A 171 -27.18 -1.82 12.79
CA ALA A 171 -28.07 -0.75 12.37
C ALA A 171 -27.98 -0.47 10.87
N ILE A 172 -26.77 -0.57 10.28
CA ILE A 172 -26.60 -0.48 8.83
C ILE A 172 -27.25 -1.66 8.12
N GLU A 173 -27.04 -2.88 8.61
CA GLU A 173 -27.61 -4.08 7.99
C GLU A 173 -29.13 -4.08 8.07
N ASP A 174 -29.71 -3.62 9.17
CA ASP A 174 -31.14 -3.42 9.32
C ASP A 174 -31.68 -2.36 8.35
N TRP A 175 -31.03 -1.19 8.28
CA TRP A 175 -31.40 -0.13 7.34
C TRP A 175 -31.29 -0.57 5.88
N LYS A 176 -30.32 -1.42 5.53
CA LYS A 176 -30.17 -1.95 4.16
C LYS A 176 -31.33 -2.85 3.73
N LYS A 177 -32.07 -3.46 4.66
CA LYS A 177 -33.25 -4.30 4.34
C LYS A 177 -34.42 -3.47 3.83
N ASP A 178 -34.64 -2.30 4.43
CA ASP A 178 -35.61 -1.31 3.98
C ASP A 178 -35.07 0.13 4.19
N PRO A 179 -34.38 0.70 3.18
CA PRO A 179 -33.77 2.02 3.28
C PRO A 179 -34.77 3.17 3.46
N THR A 180 -36.07 2.92 3.23
CA THR A 180 -37.14 3.91 3.37
C THR A 180 -37.77 3.94 4.75
N ASN A 181 -37.47 2.95 5.59
CA ASN A 181 -37.99 2.85 6.95
C ASN A 181 -37.42 3.97 7.85
N VAL A 182 -38.29 4.86 8.32
CA VAL A 182 -37.90 6.03 9.13
C VAL A 182 -37.26 5.62 10.47
N ALA A 183 -37.69 4.51 11.07
CA ALA A 183 -37.14 4.03 12.34
C ALA A 183 -35.73 3.46 12.16
N SER A 184 -35.49 2.64 11.13
CA SER A 184 -34.15 2.14 10.82
C SER A 184 -33.21 3.28 10.37
N GLN A 185 -33.71 4.30 9.66
CA GLN A 185 -32.95 5.52 9.38
C GLN A 185 -32.54 6.28 10.66
N GLU A 186 -33.44 6.45 11.65
CA GLU A 186 -33.05 7.08 12.92
C GLU A 186 -32.07 6.23 13.71
N ARG A 187 -32.27 4.90 13.73
CA ARG A 187 -31.37 3.96 14.41
C ARG A 187 -29.94 4.09 13.86
N VAL A 188 -29.75 4.06 12.54
CA VAL A 188 -28.41 4.18 11.96
C VAL A 188 -27.80 5.57 12.20
N ARG A 189 -28.58 6.66 12.12
CA ARG A 189 -28.11 8.02 12.49
C ARG A 189 -27.61 8.07 13.92
N THR A 190 -28.36 7.50 14.86
CA THR A 190 -27.99 7.48 16.29
C THR A 190 -26.71 6.66 16.50
N ARG A 191 -26.63 5.45 15.93
CA ARG A 191 -25.45 4.58 16.11
C ARG A 191 -24.20 5.18 15.48
N PHE A 192 -24.31 5.80 14.30
CA PHE A 192 -23.23 6.55 13.68
C PHE A 192 -22.72 7.68 14.59
N ARG A 193 -23.62 8.53 15.10
CA ARG A 193 -23.25 9.66 15.98
C ARG A 193 -22.59 9.19 17.28
N ASN A 194 -23.08 8.08 17.85
CA ASN A 194 -22.49 7.50 19.06
C ASN A 194 -21.08 6.98 18.79
N ALA A 195 -20.87 6.24 17.70
CA ALA A 195 -19.55 5.75 17.33
C ALA A 195 -18.57 6.89 17.04
N ASP A 196 -18.96 7.91 16.27
CA ASP A 196 -18.16 9.11 15.98
C ASP A 196 -17.76 9.84 17.28
N ALA A 197 -18.71 10.08 18.19
CA ALA A 197 -18.43 10.69 19.48
C ALA A 197 -17.50 9.83 20.35
N PHE A 198 -17.64 8.51 20.31
CA PHE A 198 -16.77 7.59 21.05
C PHE A 198 -15.33 7.65 20.52
N PHE A 199 -15.14 7.63 19.20
CA PHE A 199 -13.81 7.81 18.60
C PHE A 199 -13.18 9.14 19.01
N GLU A 200 -13.90 10.26 18.90
CA GLU A 200 -13.37 11.58 19.27
C GLU A 200 -12.90 11.63 20.73
N ASN A 201 -13.62 10.98 21.65
CA ASN A 201 -13.27 10.91 23.06
C ASN A 201 -12.16 9.88 23.38
N GLY A 202 -12.13 8.75 22.67
CA GLY A 202 -11.22 7.63 22.92
C GLY A 202 -9.82 7.81 22.31
N MET A 203 -9.70 8.49 21.16
CA MET A 203 -8.42 8.66 20.45
C MET A 203 -7.27 9.23 21.31
N PRO A 204 -7.47 10.16 22.27
CA PRO A 204 -6.42 10.59 23.22
C PRO A 204 -5.82 9.45 24.06
N SER A 205 -6.58 8.40 24.39
CA SER A 205 -6.10 7.24 25.15
C SER A 205 -5.07 6.41 24.39
N PHE A 206 -5.03 6.50 23.06
CA PHE A 206 -4.08 5.79 22.20
C PHE A 206 -2.82 6.61 21.88
N ARG A 207 -2.67 7.78 22.52
CA ARG A 207 -1.50 8.66 22.38
C ARG A 207 -1.16 9.36 23.69
N ILE A 208 -1.24 8.60 24.79
CA ILE A 208 -0.89 9.09 26.12
C ILE A 208 0.56 9.59 26.07
N LYS A 209 0.80 10.75 26.69
CA LYS A 209 2.11 11.39 26.72
C LYS A 209 3.19 10.40 27.20
N ASN A 210 4.30 10.35 26.47
CA ASN A 210 5.44 9.42 26.63
C ASN A 210 5.21 7.98 26.12
N TYR A 211 3.99 7.63 25.71
CA TYR A 211 3.64 6.32 25.16
C TYR A 211 3.14 6.41 23.72
N GLU A 212 3.37 7.53 23.03
CA GLU A 212 2.90 7.74 21.66
C GLU A 212 3.54 6.77 20.65
N VAL A 213 4.81 6.39 20.86
CA VAL A 213 5.48 5.36 20.03
C VAL A 213 4.93 3.95 20.33
N PRO A 214 4.92 3.45 21.58
CA PRO A 214 4.43 2.09 21.84
C PRO A 214 2.93 1.89 21.57
N LEU A 215 2.12 2.95 21.54
CA LEU A 215 0.70 2.90 21.16
C LEU A 215 0.44 3.18 19.66
N LEU A 216 1.48 3.37 18.84
CA LEU A 216 1.32 3.93 17.50
C LEU A 216 0.53 3.01 16.54
N SER A 217 0.74 1.69 16.59
CA SER A 217 -0.02 0.71 15.79
C SER A 217 -1.50 0.68 16.18
N VAL A 218 -1.79 0.83 17.48
CA VAL A 218 -3.16 0.95 18.00
C VAL A 218 -3.80 2.24 17.49
N TYR A 219 -3.10 3.37 17.62
CA TYR A 219 -3.57 4.67 17.14
C TYR A 219 -3.87 4.66 15.64
N ALA A 220 -2.99 4.09 14.82
CA ALA A 220 -3.15 4.03 13.37
C ALA A 220 -4.37 3.19 12.96
N SER A 221 -4.57 2.05 13.63
CA SER A 221 -5.70 1.16 13.37
C SER A 221 -7.03 1.77 13.83
N ALA A 222 -7.08 2.42 15.00
CA ALA A 222 -8.26 3.15 15.46
C ALA A 222 -8.58 4.36 14.57
N ALA A 223 -7.56 5.11 14.13
CA ALA A 223 -7.71 6.20 13.17
C ALA A 223 -8.29 5.71 11.84
N ASN A 224 -7.84 4.55 11.35
CA ASN A 224 -8.37 3.92 10.14
C ASN A 224 -9.88 3.67 10.24
N LEU A 225 -10.33 3.03 11.33
CA LEU A 225 -11.76 2.75 11.57
C LEU A 225 -12.59 4.04 11.64
N HIS A 226 -12.07 5.07 12.32
CA HIS A 226 -12.79 6.35 12.42
C HIS A 226 -12.97 7.03 11.05
N LEU A 227 -11.93 7.00 10.20
CA LEU A 227 -12.02 7.58 8.86
C LEU A 227 -12.95 6.78 7.94
N LEU A 228 -13.02 5.46 8.09
CA LEU A 228 -13.99 4.60 7.40
C LEU A 228 -15.43 4.90 7.85
N LEU A 229 -15.65 5.12 9.15
CA LEU A 229 -16.95 5.54 9.68
C LEU A 229 -17.38 6.88 9.08
N LEU A 230 -16.52 7.89 9.10
CA LEU A 230 -16.80 9.22 8.54
C LEU A 230 -17.04 9.19 7.03
N ARG A 231 -16.36 8.30 6.30
CA ARG A 231 -16.62 8.05 4.87
C ARG A 231 -18.06 7.63 4.65
N ASP A 232 -18.58 6.71 5.46
CA ASP A 232 -19.92 6.16 5.28
C ASP A 232 -21.01 7.23 5.42
N ALA A 233 -20.79 8.26 6.27
CA ALA A 233 -21.67 9.43 6.32
C ALA A 233 -21.66 10.27 5.04
N SER A 234 -20.54 10.32 4.31
CA SER A 234 -20.47 11.00 3.01
C SER A 234 -21.19 10.20 1.90
N ILE A 235 -21.18 8.87 2.00
CA ILE A 235 -21.85 7.98 1.02
C ILE A 235 -23.36 7.92 1.27
N TYR A 236 -23.76 7.62 2.51
CA TYR A 236 -25.15 7.29 2.85
C TYR A 236 -25.87 8.34 3.70
N GLY A 237 -25.17 9.35 4.21
CA GLY A 237 -25.74 10.28 5.18
C GLY A 237 -27.06 10.92 4.74
N LYS A 238 -27.19 11.27 3.44
CA LYS A 238 -28.45 11.79 2.88
C LYS A 238 -29.57 10.75 2.92
N ASP A 239 -29.29 9.48 2.62
CA ASP A 239 -30.28 8.39 2.66
C ASP A 239 -30.62 7.96 4.09
N TRP A 240 -29.69 8.15 5.01
CA TRP A 240 -29.98 8.09 6.44
C TRP A 240 -30.80 9.28 6.92
N GLY A 241 -31.15 10.28 6.10
CA GLY A 241 -31.92 11.45 6.52
C GLY A 241 -31.11 12.56 7.22
N LEU A 242 -29.78 12.59 7.09
CA LEU A 242 -28.98 13.76 7.49
C LEU A 242 -29.21 14.91 6.51
N ASN A 243 -29.33 16.12 7.03
CA ASN A 243 -29.37 17.34 6.21
C ASN A 243 -28.00 17.64 5.58
N GLU A 244 -27.98 18.55 4.61
CA GLU A 244 -26.75 18.86 3.86
C GLU A 244 -25.64 19.45 4.74
N THR A 245 -26.01 20.25 5.75
CA THR A 245 -25.05 20.81 6.73
C THR A 245 -24.34 19.69 7.48
N ASN A 246 -25.07 18.72 8.03
CA ASN A 246 -24.49 17.61 8.79
C ASN A 246 -23.58 16.72 7.92
N VAL A 247 -24.00 16.45 6.67
CA VAL A 247 -23.15 15.70 5.73
C VAL A 247 -21.87 16.46 5.44
N LYS A 248 -21.95 17.78 5.19
CA LYS A 248 -20.79 18.65 4.95
C LYS A 248 -19.87 18.74 6.16
N ASP A 249 -20.43 18.83 7.37
CA ASP A 249 -19.66 18.90 8.61
C ASP A 249 -18.91 17.61 8.89
N ASN A 250 -19.54 16.45 8.67
CA ASN A 250 -18.89 15.14 8.78
C ASN A 250 -17.77 14.99 7.74
N TYR A 251 -17.99 15.42 6.50
CA TYR A 251 -16.97 15.43 5.45
C TYR A 251 -15.78 16.35 5.80
N ASN A 252 -16.04 17.57 6.26
CA ASN A 252 -14.98 18.49 6.71
C ASN A 252 -14.20 17.91 7.90
N ARG A 253 -14.88 17.22 8.83
CA ARG A 253 -14.23 16.51 9.93
C ARG A 253 -13.35 15.39 9.40
N GLN A 254 -13.82 14.60 8.44
CA GLN A 254 -13.03 13.56 7.79
C GLN A 254 -11.72 14.12 7.23
N LEU A 255 -11.77 15.20 6.45
CA LEU A 255 -10.57 15.83 5.88
C LEU A 255 -9.59 16.30 6.97
N LYS A 256 -10.10 16.95 8.03
CA LYS A 256 -9.28 17.41 9.17
C LYS A 256 -8.66 16.24 9.94
N ARG A 257 -9.39 15.14 10.10
CA ARG A 257 -8.92 13.93 10.79
C ARG A 257 -7.89 13.18 9.95
N THR A 258 -8.09 13.07 8.64
CA THR A 258 -7.09 12.52 7.72
C THR A 258 -5.75 13.25 7.86
N GLU A 259 -5.74 14.58 7.86
CA GLU A 259 -4.52 15.35 8.10
C GLU A 259 -3.93 15.09 9.49
N SER A 260 -4.73 15.24 10.55
CA SER A 260 -4.26 15.11 11.93
C SER A 260 -3.72 13.72 12.25
N TYR A 261 -4.37 12.68 11.75
CA TYR A 261 -3.99 11.29 11.99
C TYR A 261 -2.74 10.92 11.21
N SER A 262 -2.67 11.28 9.92
CA SER A 262 -1.48 11.04 9.09
C SER A 262 -0.23 11.72 9.68
N ASN A 263 -0.37 13.00 10.07
CA ASN A 263 0.73 13.76 10.66
C ASN A 263 1.17 13.17 12.02
N HIS A 264 0.25 12.71 12.86
CA HIS A 264 0.59 12.06 14.13
C HIS A 264 1.38 10.77 13.90
N CYS A 265 0.86 9.89 13.02
CA CYS A 265 1.50 8.62 12.69
C CYS A 265 2.94 8.82 12.18
N VAL A 266 3.12 9.69 11.19
CA VAL A 266 4.44 9.95 10.61
C VAL A 266 5.38 10.61 11.61
N THR A 267 4.89 11.59 12.40
CA THR A 267 5.73 12.24 13.42
C THR A 267 6.28 11.25 14.44
N TRP A 268 5.43 10.36 14.96
CA TRP A 268 5.84 9.42 16.01
C TRP A 268 6.56 8.20 15.46
N TYR A 269 6.28 7.78 14.23
CA TYR A 269 7.12 6.83 13.50
C TYR A 269 8.55 7.37 13.38
N GLN A 270 8.72 8.60 12.88
CA GLN A 270 10.05 9.21 12.71
C GLN A 270 10.77 9.40 14.06
N LYS A 271 10.06 9.83 15.11
CA LYS A 271 10.63 9.93 16.46
C LYS A 271 11.04 8.57 17.01
N GLY A 272 10.22 7.53 16.83
CA GLY A 272 10.54 6.17 17.25
C GLY A 272 11.77 5.62 16.53
N LEU A 273 11.80 5.77 15.21
CA LEU A 273 12.91 5.35 14.37
C LEU A 273 14.22 6.05 14.74
N GLN A 274 14.20 7.38 14.92
CA GLN A 274 15.38 8.16 15.27
C GLN A 274 15.94 7.80 16.66
N ARG A 275 15.10 7.36 17.61
CA ARG A 275 15.56 6.91 18.94
C ARG A 275 16.36 5.61 18.88
N LEU A 276 16.14 4.79 17.85
CA LEU A 276 16.83 3.51 17.66
C LEU A 276 18.10 3.63 16.82
N LYS A 277 18.39 4.83 16.28
CA LYS A 277 19.65 5.06 15.56
C LYS A 277 20.83 4.96 16.54
N GLY A 278 21.78 4.09 16.23
CA GLY A 278 23.01 3.89 16.99
C GLY A 278 24.24 3.92 16.10
N SER A 279 25.31 3.24 16.53
CA SER A 279 26.61 3.22 15.84
C SER A 279 27.06 1.84 15.38
N ASP A 280 26.40 0.77 15.83
CA ASP A 280 26.77 -0.62 15.59
C ASP A 280 25.65 -1.42 14.88
N ALA A 281 25.99 -2.66 14.52
CA ALA A 281 25.08 -3.57 13.82
C ALA A 281 23.87 -4.01 14.65
N ASP A 282 23.99 -4.15 15.98
CA ASP A 282 22.84 -4.50 16.83
C ASP A 282 21.83 -3.34 16.88
N SER A 283 22.32 -2.10 16.94
CA SER A 283 21.49 -0.91 16.80
C SER A 283 20.84 -0.83 15.41
N TRP A 284 21.58 -1.18 14.35
CA TRP A 284 21.04 -1.22 12.99
C TRP A 284 19.92 -2.26 12.84
N LEU A 285 20.07 -3.44 13.44
CA LEU A 285 19.02 -4.47 13.45
C LEU A 285 17.74 -3.98 14.11
N LYS A 286 17.84 -3.35 15.30
CA LYS A 286 16.67 -2.78 16.00
C LYS A 286 16.02 -1.68 15.17
N PHE A 287 16.84 -0.80 14.60
CA PHE A 287 16.39 0.29 13.72
C PHE A 287 15.65 -0.26 12.49
N ASN A 288 16.21 -1.26 11.81
CA ASN A 288 15.60 -1.88 10.64
C ASN A 288 14.31 -2.63 10.96
N ALA A 289 14.29 -3.39 12.06
CA ALA A 289 13.09 -4.09 12.52
C ALA A 289 11.95 -3.11 12.81
N PHE A 290 12.23 -2.03 13.55
CA PHE A 290 11.23 -0.98 13.78
C PHE A 290 10.77 -0.33 12.48
N ARG A 291 11.69 0.04 11.58
CA ARG A 291 11.36 0.60 10.26
C ARG A 291 10.38 -0.32 9.52
N ARG A 292 10.75 -1.58 9.32
CA ARG A 292 9.96 -2.56 8.55
C ARG A 292 8.61 -2.81 9.19
N ASP A 293 8.59 -3.14 10.48
CA ASP A 293 7.38 -3.62 11.13
C ASP A 293 6.37 -2.47 11.33
N MET A 294 6.84 -1.26 11.66
CA MET A 294 5.99 -0.07 11.74
C MET A 294 5.56 0.46 10.36
N THR A 295 6.31 0.17 9.28
CA THR A 295 5.79 0.38 7.92
C THR A 295 4.52 -0.45 7.71
N PHE A 296 4.52 -1.72 8.10
CA PHE A 296 3.36 -2.60 7.94
C PHE A 296 2.17 -2.24 8.84
N THR A 297 2.42 -1.93 10.11
CA THR A 297 1.33 -1.70 11.07
C THR A 297 0.85 -0.25 11.14
N VAL A 298 1.58 0.69 10.54
CA VAL A 298 1.25 2.13 10.60
C VAL A 298 1.28 2.79 9.22
N LEU A 299 2.42 2.79 8.52
CA LEU A 299 2.56 3.63 7.33
C LEU A 299 1.72 3.14 6.15
N ASP A 300 1.69 1.83 5.90
CA ASP A 300 0.96 1.23 4.78
C ASP A 300 -0.56 1.49 4.87
N ILE A 301 -1.12 1.67 6.07
CA ILE A 301 -2.52 2.06 6.22
C ILE A 301 -2.72 3.58 6.12
N VAL A 302 -1.78 4.37 6.64
CA VAL A 302 -1.82 5.85 6.59
C VAL A 302 -1.83 6.37 5.15
N VAL A 303 -1.07 5.75 4.25
CA VAL A 303 -1.03 6.15 2.83
C VAL A 303 -2.38 5.97 2.11
N LEU A 304 -3.29 5.16 2.67
CA LEU A 304 -4.62 4.89 2.11
C LEU A 304 -5.68 5.85 2.62
N PHE A 305 -5.44 6.56 3.73
CA PHE A 305 -6.41 7.50 4.33
C PHE A 305 -6.98 8.54 3.33
N PRO A 306 -6.19 9.13 2.41
CA PRO A 306 -6.72 10.07 1.42
C PRO A 306 -7.76 9.44 0.50
N CYS A 307 -7.66 8.14 0.24
CA CYS A 307 -8.56 7.41 -0.66
C CYS A 307 -9.96 7.19 -0.04
N TYR A 308 -10.16 7.55 1.23
CA TYR A 308 -11.48 7.55 1.86
C TYR A 308 -12.30 8.81 1.57
N ASP A 309 -11.71 9.83 0.93
CA ASP A 309 -12.42 11.00 0.43
C ASP A 309 -13.21 10.62 -0.85
N ILE A 310 -14.49 10.27 -0.68
CA ILE A 310 -15.37 9.87 -1.78
C ILE A 310 -15.77 11.02 -2.71
N GLN A 311 -15.55 12.29 -2.32
CA GLN A 311 -15.75 13.42 -3.23
C GLN A 311 -14.58 13.53 -4.20
N LYS A 312 -13.35 13.27 -3.72
CA LYS A 312 -12.15 13.24 -4.56
C LYS A 312 -12.01 11.94 -5.35
N TYR A 313 -12.45 10.82 -4.78
CA TYR A 313 -12.43 9.48 -5.37
C TYR A 313 -13.84 8.89 -5.43
N PRO A 314 -14.69 9.36 -6.36
CA PRO A 314 -16.09 8.94 -6.46
C PRO A 314 -16.30 7.56 -7.11
N MET A 315 -15.23 6.92 -7.59
CA MET A 315 -15.22 5.61 -8.25
C MET A 315 -14.02 4.80 -7.76
N GLY A 316 -13.95 3.53 -8.15
CA GLY A 316 -12.91 2.60 -7.71
C GLY A 316 -11.51 3.17 -7.90
N VAL A 317 -10.59 2.84 -6.99
CA VAL A 317 -9.19 3.29 -7.06
C VAL A 317 -8.27 2.09 -7.15
N LYS A 318 -7.46 2.02 -8.22
CA LYS A 318 -6.30 1.11 -8.33
C LYS A 318 -5.08 1.89 -7.84
N THR A 319 -4.65 1.61 -6.61
CA THR A 319 -3.45 2.21 -6.02
C THR A 319 -2.37 1.16 -5.77
N GLU A 320 -1.16 1.63 -5.48
CA GLU A 320 0.00 0.80 -5.25
C GLU A 320 0.89 1.38 -4.15
N ILE A 321 1.66 0.50 -3.50
CA ILE A 321 2.58 0.85 -2.42
C ILE A 321 4.03 0.60 -2.90
N THR A 322 4.76 1.65 -3.28
CA THR A 322 6.07 1.57 -3.95
C THR A 322 7.30 1.55 -3.03
N ARG A 323 7.16 1.83 -1.73
CA ARG A 323 8.28 1.74 -0.78
C ARG A 323 8.91 0.34 -0.75
N GLU A 324 10.22 0.30 -0.53
CA GLU A 324 10.92 -0.94 -0.22
C GLU A 324 10.92 -1.21 1.29
N ILE A 325 10.86 -2.49 1.64
CA ILE A 325 11.18 -3.00 2.98
C ILE A 325 12.43 -3.88 2.91
N TYR A 326 13.19 -3.90 3.99
CA TYR A 326 14.49 -4.55 4.07
C TYR A 326 14.41 -5.69 5.09
N THR A 327 14.64 -6.93 4.66
CA THR A 327 14.71 -8.06 5.58
C THR A 327 16.02 -8.04 6.37
N ASP A 328 16.06 -8.77 7.46
CA ASP A 328 17.28 -8.87 8.26
C ASP A 328 18.38 -9.59 7.45
N PRO A 329 19.67 -9.24 7.66
CA PRO A 329 20.78 -9.86 6.95
C PRO A 329 20.86 -11.37 7.18
N ILE A 330 21.15 -12.10 6.10
CA ILE A 330 21.23 -13.56 6.06
C ILE A 330 22.60 -14.01 6.58
N GLY A 331 22.75 -14.01 7.90
CA GLY A 331 23.99 -14.45 8.56
C GLY A 331 23.81 -15.13 9.92
N ASN A 332 22.62 -15.07 10.52
CA ASN A 332 22.36 -15.62 11.86
C ASN A 332 22.23 -17.13 11.83
N LEU A 333 23.02 -17.83 12.64
CA LEU A 333 22.92 -19.28 12.81
C LEU A 333 22.49 -19.64 14.23
N PRO A 334 21.50 -20.54 14.40
CA PRO A 334 21.05 -20.97 15.71
C PRO A 334 22.18 -21.68 16.47
N ARG A 335 22.16 -21.52 17.80
CA ARG A 335 23.12 -22.13 18.72
C ARG A 335 23.14 -23.64 18.54
N ARG A 336 24.32 -24.21 18.26
CA ARG A 336 24.57 -25.65 18.37
C ARG A 336 24.96 -25.99 19.81
N PRO A 337 24.41 -27.04 20.44
CA PRO A 337 24.82 -27.46 21.78
C PRO A 337 26.33 -27.71 21.84
N GLY A 338 27.03 -27.09 22.80
CA GLY A 338 28.48 -27.22 22.99
C GLY A 338 29.36 -26.23 22.20
N PHE A 339 28.79 -25.34 21.39
CA PHE A 339 29.54 -24.35 20.61
C PHE A 339 29.11 -22.91 20.93
N GLN A 340 30.02 -21.94 20.76
CA GLN A 340 29.70 -20.51 20.84
C GLN A 340 28.72 -20.11 19.72
N VAL A 341 27.83 -19.15 20.01
CA VAL A 341 26.96 -18.54 19.00
C VAL A 341 27.86 -17.68 18.10
N LEU A 342 27.88 -18.00 16.81
CA LEU A 342 28.51 -17.15 15.80
C LEU A 342 27.43 -16.26 15.21
N ASP A 343 27.49 -14.99 15.60
CA ASP A 343 26.58 -13.94 15.17
C ASP A 343 27.40 -12.91 14.37
N TRP A 344 26.98 -12.64 13.14
CA TRP A 344 27.65 -11.70 12.26
C TRP A 344 27.66 -10.27 12.84
N VAL A 345 26.71 -9.95 13.73
CA VAL A 345 26.57 -8.63 14.37
C VAL A 345 27.87 -8.18 15.07
N ASN A 346 28.63 -9.11 15.66
CA ASN A 346 29.88 -8.79 16.34
C ASN A 346 31.08 -8.63 15.39
N HIS A 347 30.91 -8.98 14.11
CA HIS A 347 31.93 -8.97 13.07
C HIS A 347 31.56 -8.02 11.92
N ALA A 348 30.54 -7.21 12.13
CA ALA A 348 29.93 -6.33 11.16
C ALA A 348 30.58 -4.94 11.15
N PRO A 349 30.44 -4.19 10.04
CA PRO A 349 30.87 -2.81 9.98
C PRO A 349 29.96 -1.89 10.81
N SER A 350 30.25 -0.58 10.76
CA SER A 350 29.45 0.42 11.47
C SER A 350 28.00 0.46 11.00
N PHE A 351 27.10 1.00 11.84
CA PHE A 351 25.70 1.25 11.49
C PHE A 351 25.56 1.98 10.15
N GLU A 352 26.36 3.03 9.91
CA GLU A 352 26.25 3.87 8.72
C GLU A 352 26.62 3.10 7.45
N GLU A 353 27.62 2.24 7.53
CA GLU A 353 28.03 1.38 6.43
C GLU A 353 26.95 0.34 6.12
N ILE A 354 26.39 -0.32 7.15
CA ILE A 354 25.30 -1.28 6.95
C ILE A 354 24.06 -0.61 6.35
N GLU A 355 23.68 0.58 6.83
CA GLU A 355 22.52 1.33 6.32
C GLU A 355 22.72 1.74 4.86
N LYS A 356 23.93 2.19 4.51
CA LYS A 356 24.30 2.55 3.14
C LYS A 356 24.23 1.33 2.21
N GLU A 357 24.91 0.24 2.56
CA GLU A 357 24.98 -0.96 1.71
C GLU A 357 23.62 -1.67 1.61
N THR A 358 22.87 -1.72 2.71
CA THR A 358 21.58 -2.41 2.74
C THR A 358 20.49 -1.63 2.04
N THR A 359 20.40 -0.31 2.26
CA THR A 359 19.27 0.50 1.75
C THR A 359 19.57 1.27 0.48
N GLY A 360 20.83 1.64 0.24
CA GLY A 360 21.24 2.46 -0.89
C GLY A 360 20.62 3.86 -0.92
N ASP A 361 20.98 4.61 -1.95
CA ASP A 361 20.33 5.89 -2.25
C ASP A 361 18.91 5.65 -2.78
N PRO A 362 17.94 6.55 -2.49
CA PRO A 362 16.61 6.49 -3.10
C PRO A 362 16.71 6.45 -4.63
N SER A 363 15.90 5.62 -5.26
CA SER A 363 15.97 5.39 -6.71
C SER A 363 14.60 5.30 -7.36
N MET A 364 14.58 5.45 -8.69
CA MET A 364 13.40 5.08 -9.47
C MET A 364 13.06 3.61 -9.22
N VAL A 365 11.81 3.24 -9.48
CA VAL A 365 11.36 1.86 -9.39
C VAL A 365 12.02 1.02 -10.48
N THR A 366 12.76 0.01 -10.04
CA THR A 366 13.43 -0.97 -10.89
C THR A 366 12.84 -2.36 -10.71
N TRP A 367 13.14 -3.22 -11.67
CA TRP A 367 12.74 -4.62 -11.69
C TRP A 367 13.93 -5.50 -12.05
N ILE A 368 14.26 -6.49 -11.21
CA ILE A 368 15.36 -7.40 -11.50
C ILE A 368 15.10 -8.15 -12.81
N ASN A 369 16.13 -8.21 -13.64
CA ASN A 369 16.19 -8.97 -14.88
C ASN A 369 17.00 -10.24 -14.66
N TYR A 370 18.24 -10.14 -14.19
CA TYR A 370 19.02 -11.27 -13.69
C TYR A 370 20.05 -10.81 -12.65
N LEU A 371 20.53 -11.75 -11.84
CA LEU A 371 21.62 -11.55 -10.89
C LEU A 371 22.87 -12.21 -11.47
N GLU A 372 23.96 -11.47 -11.63
CA GLU A 372 25.28 -12.02 -11.96
C GLU A 372 26.08 -12.15 -10.67
N ILE A 373 26.54 -13.36 -10.36
CA ILE A 373 27.07 -13.75 -9.04
C ILE A 373 28.52 -14.19 -9.19
N SER A 374 29.38 -13.61 -8.36
CA SER A 374 30.78 -14.00 -8.17
C SER A 374 30.88 -14.99 -7.01
N ARG A 375 31.69 -16.03 -7.22
CA ARG A 375 31.91 -17.11 -6.25
C ARG A 375 33.37 -17.15 -5.82
N ASN A 376 33.59 -17.43 -4.53
CA ASN A 376 34.92 -17.76 -4.01
C ASN A 376 34.86 -18.82 -2.90
N LYS A 377 36.02 -19.13 -2.31
CA LYS A 377 36.19 -20.08 -1.21
C LYS A 377 36.22 -19.35 0.14
N LEU A 378 35.28 -19.69 1.02
CA LEU A 378 35.26 -19.26 2.41
C LEU A 378 36.00 -20.28 3.27
N GLY A 379 37.07 -19.85 3.96
CA GLY A 379 37.84 -20.72 4.83
C GLY A 379 37.08 -21.13 6.09
N GLY A 380 37.18 -22.41 6.46
CA GLY A 380 36.85 -22.91 7.79
C GLY A 380 38.08 -23.58 8.41
N TRP A 381 37.90 -24.30 9.53
CA TRP A 381 39.01 -24.89 10.29
C TRP A 381 39.91 -25.84 9.47
N ASN A 382 39.30 -26.81 8.79
CA ASN A 382 40.03 -27.85 8.02
C ASN A 382 39.49 -28.03 6.59
N SER A 383 38.57 -27.18 6.16
CA SER A 383 37.94 -27.23 4.83
C SER A 383 37.34 -25.88 4.47
N SER A 384 37.00 -25.67 3.20
CA SER A 384 36.37 -24.44 2.72
C SER A 384 34.98 -24.69 2.15
N ASN A 385 34.10 -23.71 2.25
CA ASN A 385 32.81 -23.69 1.56
C ASN A 385 32.91 -22.80 0.32
N ASP A 386 32.14 -23.10 -0.72
CA ASP A 386 31.89 -22.12 -1.79
C ASP A 386 30.87 -21.11 -1.28
N TYR A 387 31.12 -19.83 -1.48
CA TYR A 387 30.19 -18.79 -1.04
C TYR A 387 29.99 -17.72 -2.10
N TRP A 388 28.84 -17.07 -1.99
CA TRP A 388 28.46 -15.89 -2.75
C TRP A 388 29.33 -14.71 -2.29
N GLU A 389 30.39 -14.41 -3.03
CA GLU A 389 31.37 -13.39 -2.66
C GLU A 389 30.92 -11.98 -3.06
N GLY A 390 30.25 -11.88 -4.22
CA GLY A 390 29.75 -10.62 -4.75
C GLY A 390 28.71 -10.85 -5.84
N HIS A 391 28.02 -9.78 -6.23
CA HIS A 391 27.03 -9.82 -7.31
C HIS A 391 26.74 -8.43 -7.90
N SER A 392 26.20 -8.43 -9.11
CA SER A 392 25.59 -7.26 -9.74
C SER A 392 24.12 -7.55 -10.07
N VAL A 393 23.26 -6.54 -9.90
CA VAL A 393 21.81 -6.66 -10.11
C VAL A 393 21.44 -5.99 -11.42
N HIS A 394 21.23 -6.75 -12.48
CA HIS A 394 20.80 -6.20 -13.76
C HIS A 394 19.31 -5.97 -13.75
N TYR A 395 18.84 -4.77 -14.09
CA TYR A 395 17.44 -4.39 -13.90
C TYR A 395 16.85 -3.62 -15.10
N LYS A 396 15.52 -3.48 -15.09
CA LYS A 396 14.75 -2.62 -16.00
C LYS A 396 13.95 -1.59 -15.22
N TYR A 397 13.68 -0.42 -15.80
CA TYR A 397 12.66 0.48 -15.27
C TYR A 397 11.24 -0.01 -15.62
N SER A 398 10.23 0.55 -14.95
CA SER A 398 8.82 0.18 -15.19
C SER A 398 8.40 0.45 -16.63
N ASN A 399 7.78 -0.57 -17.24
CA ASN A 399 7.29 -0.53 -18.61
C ASN A 399 8.35 -0.02 -19.62
N ASP A 400 9.63 -0.28 -19.35
CA ASP A 400 10.76 0.03 -20.23
C ASP A 400 11.33 -1.27 -20.84
N GLY A 401 11.81 -1.19 -22.08
CA GLY A 401 12.37 -2.32 -22.82
C GLY A 401 13.86 -2.54 -22.56
N ILE A 402 14.54 -1.56 -21.96
CA ILE A 402 15.99 -1.52 -21.87
C ILE A 402 16.47 -2.13 -20.55
N VAL A 403 17.38 -3.10 -20.64
CA VAL A 403 18.14 -3.62 -19.50
C VAL A 403 19.29 -2.67 -19.22
N ILE A 404 19.44 -2.28 -17.97
CA ILE A 404 20.55 -1.45 -17.50
C ILE A 404 21.59 -2.36 -16.86
N ASP A 405 22.81 -2.29 -17.38
CA ASP A 405 23.98 -2.93 -16.79
C ASP A 405 24.41 -2.11 -15.57
N SER A 406 24.35 -2.75 -14.40
CA SER A 406 24.67 -2.13 -13.12
C SER A 406 26.03 -2.55 -12.57
N LYS A 407 26.97 -3.03 -13.40
CA LYS A 407 28.34 -3.37 -12.94
C LYS A 407 29.02 -2.25 -12.15
N ALA A 408 28.65 -0.99 -12.37
CA ALA A 408 29.11 0.16 -11.58
C ALA A 408 28.60 0.20 -10.12
N TYR A 409 27.58 -0.59 -9.78
CA TYR A 409 26.91 -0.70 -8.48
C TYR A 409 26.94 -2.14 -7.95
N ALA A 410 27.97 -2.89 -8.32
CA ALA A 410 28.14 -4.26 -7.84
C ALA A 410 28.46 -4.30 -6.34
N HIS A 411 27.95 -5.32 -5.65
CA HIS A 411 28.23 -5.56 -4.24
C HIS A 411 29.27 -6.68 -4.08
N GLY A 412 30.10 -6.58 -3.04
CA GLY A 412 31.12 -7.58 -2.75
C GLY A 412 32.29 -7.57 -3.75
N ASP A 413 32.97 -8.70 -3.90
CA ASP A 413 34.18 -8.82 -4.72
C ASP A 413 33.95 -9.72 -5.96
N PHE A 414 34.67 -9.40 -7.02
CA PHE A 414 34.71 -10.10 -8.31
C PHE A 414 36.11 -10.66 -8.63
N SER A 415 37.03 -10.63 -7.65
CA SER A 415 38.38 -11.20 -7.75
C SER A 415 38.42 -12.72 -7.64
N GLY A 416 37.27 -13.36 -7.38
CA GLY A 416 37.10 -14.80 -7.30
C GLY A 416 37.71 -15.55 -8.48
N LYS A 417 38.31 -16.72 -8.20
CA LYS A 417 38.97 -17.57 -9.21
C LYS A 417 37.99 -18.35 -10.10
N PHE A 418 36.70 -18.25 -9.83
CA PHE A 418 35.65 -18.98 -10.55
C PHE A 418 34.93 -18.07 -11.54
N PRO A 419 34.42 -18.61 -12.66
CA PRO A 419 33.53 -17.86 -13.54
C PRO A 419 32.29 -17.35 -12.80
N THR A 420 31.78 -16.19 -13.22
CA THR A 420 30.49 -15.69 -12.72
C THR A 420 29.34 -16.57 -13.21
N GLU A 421 28.31 -16.68 -12.38
CA GLU A 421 27.08 -17.43 -12.66
C GLU A 421 25.89 -16.46 -12.70
N ALA A 422 24.76 -16.88 -13.28
CA ALA A 422 23.57 -16.04 -13.35
C ALA A 422 22.31 -16.74 -12.83
N ILE A 423 21.49 -16.00 -12.08
CA ILE A 423 20.09 -16.37 -11.82
C ILE A 423 19.20 -15.45 -12.66
N HIS A 424 18.51 -16.03 -13.62
CA HIS A 424 17.58 -15.37 -14.53
C HIS A 424 16.22 -15.18 -13.87
N LEU A 425 15.77 -13.92 -13.77
CA LEU A 425 14.54 -13.49 -13.09
C LEU A 425 13.63 -12.69 -14.04
N GLU A 426 13.85 -12.77 -15.35
CA GLU A 426 13.14 -11.94 -16.33
C GLU A 426 11.65 -12.26 -16.33
N ASN A 427 10.82 -11.21 -16.23
CA ASN A 427 9.36 -11.32 -16.17
C ASN A 427 8.86 -12.31 -15.10
N CYS A 428 9.61 -12.46 -14.00
CA CYS A 428 9.20 -13.25 -12.85
C CYS A 428 9.01 -12.35 -11.62
N ASP A 429 8.04 -12.71 -10.79
CA ASP A 429 7.93 -12.18 -9.42
C ASP A 429 8.46 -13.24 -8.45
N VAL A 430 9.57 -12.94 -7.77
CA VAL A 430 10.13 -13.77 -6.70
C VAL A 430 9.34 -13.48 -5.43
N TYR A 431 8.53 -14.44 -4.97
CA TYR A 431 7.61 -14.26 -3.85
C TYR A 431 8.08 -14.91 -2.53
N ALA A 432 9.09 -15.78 -2.61
CA ALA A 432 9.76 -16.35 -1.44
C ALA A 432 11.23 -16.65 -1.76
N SER A 433 12.06 -16.70 -0.71
CA SER A 433 13.45 -17.11 -0.84
C SER A 433 13.88 -18.04 0.30
N SER A 434 14.77 -18.97 0.00
CA SER A 434 15.41 -19.86 0.96
C SER A 434 16.92 -19.76 0.80
N SER A 435 17.62 -19.35 1.84
CA SER A 435 19.06 -19.13 1.82
C SER A 435 19.76 -19.96 2.88
N LEU A 436 20.96 -20.46 2.57
CA LEU A 436 21.75 -21.29 3.46
C LEU A 436 23.03 -20.55 3.90
N PRO A 437 22.95 -19.69 4.92
CA PRO A 437 24.12 -19.07 5.52
C PRO A 437 24.99 -20.11 6.21
N VAL A 438 26.29 -19.88 6.21
CA VAL A 438 27.30 -20.66 6.92
C VAL A 438 28.19 -19.73 7.72
N ALA A 439 28.63 -20.18 8.90
CA ALA A 439 29.62 -19.47 9.70
C ALA A 439 30.65 -20.42 10.30
N ALA A 440 31.88 -19.94 10.45
CA ALA A 440 32.97 -20.65 11.12
C ALA A 440 33.86 -19.67 11.89
N SER A 441 34.24 -20.03 13.12
CA SER A 441 35.22 -19.26 13.90
C SER A 441 36.63 -19.53 13.39
N ASN A 442 37.47 -18.50 13.39
CA ASN A 442 38.91 -18.64 13.25
C ASN A 442 39.48 -19.45 14.44
N PRO A 443 40.58 -20.24 14.29
CA PRO A 443 41.29 -20.90 15.38
C PRO A 443 41.53 -20.10 16.67
N TYR A 444 41.66 -18.77 16.58
CA TYR A 444 41.89 -17.89 17.74
C TYR A 444 40.59 -17.38 18.40
N GLY A 445 39.43 -17.60 17.80
CA GLY A 445 38.11 -17.25 18.33
C GLY A 445 37.77 -15.75 18.31
N ASP A 446 38.64 -14.91 17.77
CA ASP A 446 38.49 -13.44 17.71
C ASP A 446 37.75 -12.95 16.45
N LYS A 447 37.84 -13.72 15.36
CA LYS A 447 37.20 -13.45 14.07
C LYS A 447 36.37 -14.63 13.60
N ALA A 448 35.42 -14.36 12.73
CA ALA A 448 34.60 -15.40 12.11
C ALA A 448 34.36 -15.14 10.63
N SER A 449 34.21 -16.25 9.90
CA SER A 449 33.84 -16.26 8.48
C SER A 449 32.35 -16.43 8.35
N PHE A 450 31.72 -15.61 7.49
CA PHE A 450 30.30 -15.72 7.14
C PHE A 450 30.12 -15.68 5.63
N GLY A 451 29.15 -16.44 5.13
CA GLY A 451 28.80 -16.45 3.72
C GLY A 451 27.53 -17.24 3.46
N VAL A 452 27.00 -17.13 2.25
CA VAL A 452 25.83 -17.91 1.80
C VAL A 452 26.28 -18.90 0.74
N THR A 453 25.95 -20.19 0.97
CA THR A 453 26.39 -21.31 0.10
C THR A 453 25.32 -21.76 -0.88
N LYS A 454 24.05 -21.51 -0.56
CA LYS A 454 22.90 -21.84 -1.39
C LYS A 454 21.83 -20.77 -1.28
N VAL A 455 21.19 -20.47 -2.39
CA VAL A 455 20.01 -19.59 -2.48
C VAL A 455 19.02 -20.21 -3.46
N TYR A 456 17.76 -20.30 -3.03
CA TYR A 456 16.62 -20.64 -3.87
C TYR A 456 15.63 -19.48 -3.88
N PHE A 457 15.22 -19.07 -5.08
CA PHE A 457 14.18 -18.06 -5.29
C PHE A 457 12.96 -18.76 -5.87
N ASP A 458 11.84 -18.72 -5.16
CA ASP A 458 10.55 -19.22 -5.65
C ASP A 458 9.84 -18.12 -6.42
N MET A 459 9.45 -18.45 -7.66
CA MET A 459 9.10 -17.45 -8.67
C MET A 459 7.77 -17.79 -9.34
N LEU A 460 6.99 -16.76 -9.61
CA LEU A 460 5.83 -16.81 -10.50
C LEU A 460 6.22 -16.19 -11.84
N ASN A 461 6.18 -16.98 -12.91
CA ASN A 461 6.40 -16.50 -14.27
C ASN A 461 5.17 -15.72 -14.74
N LEU A 462 5.34 -14.45 -15.11
CA LEU A 462 4.22 -13.57 -15.44
C LEU A 462 3.72 -13.73 -16.89
N ASN A 463 4.42 -14.48 -17.73
CA ASN A 463 3.99 -14.72 -19.10
C ASN A 463 2.91 -15.81 -19.16
N ASP A 464 3.03 -16.85 -18.35
CA ASP A 464 2.17 -18.04 -18.39
C ASP A 464 1.59 -18.45 -17.02
N ASN A 465 1.89 -17.69 -15.95
CA ASN A 465 1.49 -17.96 -14.57
C ASN A 465 2.01 -19.30 -14.01
N THR A 466 3.13 -19.81 -14.50
CA THR A 466 3.76 -21.03 -13.97
C THR A 466 4.68 -20.74 -12.78
N LEU A 467 4.80 -21.72 -11.87
CA LEU A 467 5.76 -21.64 -10.76
C LEU A 467 7.12 -22.16 -11.21
N GLN A 468 8.17 -21.43 -10.88
CA GLN A 468 9.56 -21.74 -11.22
C GLN A 468 10.46 -21.52 -10.00
N ARG A 469 11.66 -22.08 -10.03
CA ARG A 469 12.66 -21.87 -8.98
C ARG A 469 14.01 -21.50 -9.59
N GLY A 470 14.50 -20.32 -9.26
CA GLY A 470 15.87 -19.91 -9.52
C GLY A 470 16.78 -20.45 -8.42
N SER A 471 17.95 -20.97 -8.78
CA SER A 471 18.87 -21.58 -7.80
C SER A 471 20.31 -21.19 -8.05
N TRP A 472 21.02 -20.85 -6.98
CA TRP A 472 22.48 -20.85 -6.91
C TRP A 472 22.86 -21.79 -5.78
N ASP A 473 23.44 -22.95 -6.11
CA ASP A 473 23.60 -24.07 -5.19
C ASP A 473 25.00 -24.65 -5.30
N HIS A 474 25.80 -24.45 -4.25
CA HIS A 474 27.12 -25.05 -4.14
C HIS A 474 27.27 -25.93 -2.90
N PRO A 475 28.15 -26.95 -2.95
CA PRO A 475 28.38 -27.84 -1.81
C PRO A 475 28.84 -27.11 -0.56
N LYS A 476 28.33 -27.55 0.60
CA LYS A 476 28.82 -27.13 1.92
C LYS A 476 29.56 -28.28 2.60
N ASN A 477 30.71 -27.97 3.17
CA ASN A 477 31.54 -28.86 3.98
C ASN A 477 31.31 -28.67 5.49
N TRP A 478 30.87 -27.48 5.90
CA TRP A 478 30.59 -27.16 7.30
C TRP A 478 29.47 -26.13 7.44
N GLY A 479 28.94 -25.98 8.66
CA GLY A 479 27.90 -24.99 8.99
C GLY A 479 26.55 -25.27 8.30
N GLY A 480 25.69 -24.25 8.30
CA GLY A 480 24.41 -24.27 7.58
C GLY A 480 23.19 -24.42 8.49
N SER A 481 22.27 -23.47 8.39
CA SER A 481 20.85 -23.60 8.74
C SER A 481 20.05 -22.83 7.71
N TRP A 482 18.98 -23.41 7.19
CA TRP A 482 18.12 -22.71 6.22
C TRP A 482 17.47 -21.49 6.87
N VAL A 483 17.39 -20.42 6.09
CA VAL A 483 16.66 -19.19 6.40
C VAL A 483 15.65 -18.99 5.29
N ASP A 484 14.37 -19.15 5.63
CA ASP A 484 13.27 -18.97 4.69
C ASP A 484 12.61 -17.60 4.91
N LEU A 485 12.39 -16.87 3.82
CA LEU A 485 11.74 -15.56 3.79
C LEU A 485 10.50 -15.62 2.91
N LYS A 486 9.35 -15.33 3.51
CA LYS A 486 8.06 -15.26 2.83
C LYS A 486 7.13 -14.30 3.58
N PHE A 487 6.25 -13.60 2.86
CA PHE A 487 5.29 -12.66 3.44
C PHE A 487 3.84 -13.09 3.15
N LEU A 488 3.14 -13.58 4.18
CA LEU A 488 1.74 -14.05 4.12
C LEU A 488 1.46 -15.21 3.13
N ASN A 489 2.35 -16.21 3.05
CA ASN A 489 2.10 -17.39 2.22
C ASN A 489 2.22 -18.69 3.04
N GLU A 490 1.08 -19.16 3.54
CA GLU A 490 1.00 -20.36 4.39
C GLU A 490 0.70 -21.64 3.59
N THR A 491 0.35 -21.55 2.30
CA THR A 491 -0.08 -22.75 1.54
C THR A 491 0.56 -22.90 0.15
N PRO A 492 0.81 -24.14 -0.32
CA PRO A 492 1.41 -24.42 -1.63
C PRO A 492 0.41 -24.38 -2.82
N ASN A 493 -0.82 -23.88 -2.63
CA ASN A 493 -1.83 -23.83 -3.68
C ASN A 493 -1.58 -22.63 -4.61
N ILE A 494 -1.52 -22.84 -5.93
CA ILE A 494 -1.25 -21.76 -6.89
C ILE A 494 -2.22 -20.57 -6.80
N LYS A 495 -3.51 -20.82 -6.46
CA LYS A 495 -4.51 -19.75 -6.24
C LYS A 495 -4.26 -18.95 -4.96
N GLU A 496 -3.58 -19.55 -3.98
CA GLU A 496 -3.15 -18.88 -2.75
C GLU A 496 -1.78 -18.22 -2.93
N ILE A 497 -0.87 -18.83 -3.71
CA ILE A 497 0.44 -18.26 -4.03
C ILE A 497 0.29 -16.93 -4.77
N GLN A 498 -0.68 -16.78 -5.68
CA GLN A 498 -0.98 -15.49 -6.32
C GLN A 498 -1.33 -14.35 -5.35
N LYS A 499 -1.57 -14.65 -4.07
CA LYS A 499 -1.87 -13.67 -3.01
C LYS A 499 -0.64 -13.25 -2.21
N TYR A 500 0.59 -13.56 -2.65
CA TYR A 500 1.79 -13.06 -1.99
C TYR A 500 1.71 -11.54 -1.80
N SER A 501 2.11 -11.07 -0.63
CA SER A 501 2.03 -9.64 -0.32
C SER A 501 3.24 -8.86 -0.81
N HIS A 502 4.38 -9.53 -1.03
CA HIS A 502 5.65 -8.90 -1.36
C HIS A 502 6.45 -9.70 -2.38
N LYS A 503 7.28 -8.98 -3.13
CA LYS A 503 8.20 -9.52 -4.13
C LYS A 503 9.59 -8.91 -4.03
N LEU A 504 10.61 -9.71 -4.33
CA LEU A 504 12.01 -9.28 -4.30
C LEU A 504 12.26 -8.21 -5.37
N THR A 505 12.88 -7.10 -4.98
CA THR A 505 13.25 -6.00 -5.88
C THR A 505 14.76 -5.81 -6.01
N TYR A 506 15.52 -6.21 -5.00
CA TYR A 506 16.97 -6.07 -5.02
C TYR A 506 17.65 -7.03 -4.04
N VAL A 507 18.90 -7.38 -4.33
CA VAL A 507 19.80 -8.09 -3.43
C VAL A 507 20.99 -7.20 -3.15
N SER A 508 21.30 -6.95 -1.89
CA SER A 508 22.51 -6.26 -1.46
C SER A 508 23.35 -7.16 -0.55
N SER A 509 24.57 -6.73 -0.25
CA SER A 509 25.42 -7.40 0.72
C SER A 509 26.41 -6.42 1.32
N PHE A 510 26.92 -6.74 2.50
CA PHE A 510 28.06 -6.03 3.09
C PHE A 510 29.08 -7.03 3.63
N SER A 511 30.33 -6.58 3.68
CA SER A 511 31.45 -7.38 4.17
C SER A 511 31.44 -7.46 5.68
N VAL A 512 31.86 -8.60 6.20
CA VAL A 512 32.20 -8.82 7.62
C VAL A 512 33.68 -9.14 7.72
N ASP A 513 34.18 -9.52 8.90
CA ASP A 513 35.58 -9.94 9.11
C ASP A 513 36.16 -10.78 7.96
N TYR A 514 35.48 -11.87 7.61
CA TYR A 514 35.79 -12.70 6.45
C TYR A 514 34.51 -13.11 5.72
N GLY A 515 34.41 -12.73 4.45
CA GLY A 515 33.24 -12.98 3.62
C GLY A 515 32.18 -11.88 3.75
N SER A 516 30.92 -12.23 3.52
CA SER A 516 29.82 -11.28 3.40
C SER A 516 28.49 -11.90 3.85
N VAL A 517 27.52 -11.03 4.16
CA VAL A 517 26.13 -11.42 4.41
C VAL A 517 25.21 -10.76 3.39
N LEU A 518 24.15 -11.47 2.99
CA LEU A 518 23.18 -10.98 2.01
C LEU A 518 22.04 -10.24 2.71
N CYS A 519 21.49 -9.23 2.04
CA CYS A 519 20.28 -8.52 2.44
C CYS A 519 19.30 -8.50 1.27
N TYR A 520 18.01 -8.63 1.54
CA TYR A 520 16.98 -8.59 0.50
C TYR A 520 16.05 -7.40 0.68
N ARG A 521 15.76 -6.75 -0.46
CA ARG A 521 14.78 -5.66 -0.55
C ARG A 521 13.53 -6.19 -1.21
N TRP A 522 12.39 -5.84 -0.64
CA TRP A 522 11.09 -6.31 -1.10
C TRP A 522 10.14 -5.14 -1.28
N ARG A 523 9.19 -5.30 -2.19
CA ARG A 523 8.12 -4.33 -2.43
C ARG A 523 6.78 -5.01 -2.44
N HIS A 524 5.73 -4.26 -2.09
CA HIS A 524 4.38 -4.78 -2.06
C HIS A 524 3.94 -5.28 -3.46
N SER A 525 3.16 -6.35 -3.49
CA SER A 525 2.72 -7.03 -4.72
C SER A 525 1.78 -6.19 -5.58
N SER A 526 1.13 -5.17 -4.99
CA SER A 526 0.31 -4.21 -5.72
C SER A 526 1.04 -3.45 -6.83
N VAL A 527 2.38 -3.38 -6.77
CA VAL A 527 3.15 -2.55 -7.70
C VAL A 527 3.21 -3.23 -9.05
N ASP A 528 2.64 -2.53 -10.03
CA ASP A 528 2.44 -3.04 -11.38
C ASP A 528 3.66 -2.74 -12.26
N ARG A 529 4.29 -3.78 -12.81
CA ARG A 529 5.48 -3.65 -13.68
C ARG A 529 5.21 -2.86 -14.96
N ASN A 530 3.98 -2.88 -15.46
CA ASN A 530 3.61 -2.37 -16.77
C ASN A 530 2.85 -1.04 -16.72
N ASN A 531 2.66 -0.46 -15.52
CA ASN A 531 1.90 0.78 -15.33
C ASN A 531 0.54 0.71 -16.04
N THR A 532 -0.20 -0.36 -15.79
CA THR A 532 -1.46 -0.67 -16.49
C THR A 532 -2.59 0.18 -15.94
N LEU A 533 -3.25 0.93 -16.82
CA LEU A 533 -4.42 1.74 -16.51
C LEU A 533 -5.68 0.86 -16.50
N ASP A 534 -6.48 1.05 -15.45
CA ASP A 534 -7.78 0.40 -15.31
C ASP A 534 -8.85 1.26 -16.01
N PRO A 535 -9.67 0.69 -16.93
CA PRO A 535 -10.66 1.45 -17.69
C PRO A 535 -11.89 1.87 -16.88
N GLN A 536 -12.07 1.36 -15.66
CA GLN A 536 -13.21 1.63 -14.78
C GLN A 536 -12.82 2.27 -13.44
N LYS A 537 -11.52 2.33 -13.13
CA LYS A 537 -10.99 2.84 -11.86
C LYS A 537 -10.01 3.97 -12.08
N ILE A 538 -9.96 4.90 -11.12
CA ILE A 538 -8.87 5.86 -11.00
C ILE A 538 -7.59 5.06 -10.74
N THR A 539 -6.62 5.13 -11.65
CA THR A 539 -5.34 4.44 -11.49
C THR A 539 -4.30 5.41 -10.96
N GLN A 540 -3.80 5.17 -9.76
CA GLN A 540 -2.69 5.92 -9.17
C GLN A 540 -1.35 5.27 -9.54
N ILE A 541 -0.40 6.07 -10.02
CA ILE A 541 0.95 5.64 -10.40
C ILE A 541 1.96 6.62 -9.80
N SER A 542 2.88 6.14 -8.96
CA SER A 542 3.90 6.99 -8.33
C SER A 542 4.83 7.60 -9.38
N ALA A 543 5.28 8.84 -9.14
CA ALA A 543 6.18 9.56 -10.06
C ALA A 543 7.52 8.82 -10.25
N VAL A 544 7.98 8.11 -9.21
CA VAL A 544 9.20 7.29 -9.23
C VAL A 544 9.12 6.04 -10.12
N LYS A 545 7.97 5.76 -10.75
CA LYS A 545 7.81 4.69 -11.75
C LYS A 545 8.09 5.13 -13.18
N GLY A 546 8.58 6.36 -13.35
CA GLY A 546 9.17 6.81 -14.59
C GLY A 546 10.54 6.18 -14.87
N HIS A 547 11.13 6.56 -16.00
CA HIS A 547 12.47 6.18 -16.43
C HIS A 547 13.16 7.37 -17.10
N THR A 548 14.45 7.23 -17.39
CA THR A 548 15.30 8.28 -17.98
C THR A 548 15.27 9.63 -17.24
N PRO A 549 15.40 9.67 -15.89
CA PRO A 549 15.46 10.95 -15.19
C PRO A 549 16.71 11.74 -15.56
N ILE A 550 16.52 13.01 -15.93
CA ILE A 550 17.59 13.97 -16.20
C ILE A 550 17.37 15.16 -15.28
N ASN A 551 18.40 15.59 -14.54
CA ASN A 551 18.31 16.67 -13.56
C ASN A 551 17.11 16.53 -12.59
N CYS A 552 16.83 15.29 -12.19
CA CYS A 552 15.85 14.93 -11.19
C CYS A 552 16.57 14.27 -10.01
N GLU A 553 15.95 14.30 -8.84
CA GLU A 553 16.43 13.64 -7.63
C GLU A 553 15.28 12.83 -7.04
N VAL A 554 15.52 11.54 -6.75
CA VAL A 554 14.58 10.75 -5.98
C VAL A 554 14.84 11.04 -4.51
N VAL A 555 13.80 11.41 -3.79
CA VAL A 555 13.87 11.87 -2.41
C VAL A 555 13.10 10.90 -1.53
N ARG A 556 13.76 10.41 -0.47
CA ARG A 556 13.17 9.42 0.43
C ARG A 556 11.87 9.93 1.03
N GLY A 557 10.79 9.19 0.86
CA GLY A 557 9.50 9.50 1.43
C GLY A 557 9.54 9.40 2.96
N ASN A 558 8.79 10.26 3.66
CA ASN A 558 8.75 10.26 5.11
C ASN A 558 7.66 9.34 5.73
N GLY A 559 6.88 8.65 4.88
CA GLY A 559 5.77 7.78 5.29
C GLY A 559 4.37 8.34 5.05
N LEU A 560 4.23 9.57 4.51
CA LEU A 560 2.93 10.13 4.10
C LEU A 560 2.48 9.68 2.70
N THR A 561 3.35 9.00 1.97
CA THR A 561 3.18 8.57 0.58
C THR A 561 3.51 7.10 0.46
N ASP A 562 3.05 6.49 -0.62
CA ASP A 562 3.25 5.10 -0.99
C ASP A 562 4.72 4.70 -1.14
N GLY A 563 5.62 5.66 -1.32
CA GLY A 563 7.06 5.48 -1.42
C GLY A 563 7.78 6.82 -1.53
N ASP A 564 8.85 6.83 -2.30
CA ASP A 564 9.70 7.99 -2.52
C ASP A 564 9.07 9.02 -3.46
N TRP A 565 9.52 10.27 -3.35
CA TRP A 565 9.10 11.37 -4.22
C TRP A 565 10.12 11.60 -5.33
N LEU A 566 9.65 12.22 -6.41
CA LEU A 566 10.53 12.71 -7.46
C LEU A 566 10.62 14.24 -7.41
N GLN A 567 11.80 14.78 -7.14
CA GLN A 567 12.07 16.20 -7.23
C GLN A 567 12.62 16.54 -8.62
N LEU A 568 11.95 17.43 -9.35
CA LEU A 568 12.47 17.98 -10.60
C LEU A 568 13.21 19.28 -10.28
N LYS A 569 14.47 19.38 -10.73
CA LYS A 569 15.23 20.63 -10.70
C LYS A 569 15.00 21.39 -12.01
N GLY A 570 15.35 22.68 -12.09
CA GLY A 570 15.11 23.49 -13.29
C GLY A 570 15.65 22.85 -14.57
N GLY A 571 14.79 22.64 -15.57
CA GLY A 571 15.14 21.91 -16.80
C GLY A 571 15.10 20.37 -16.68
N GLY A 572 14.76 19.84 -15.51
CA GLY A 572 14.67 18.40 -15.26
C GLY A 572 13.52 17.74 -15.99
N SER A 573 13.73 16.50 -16.42
CA SER A 573 12.76 15.75 -17.21
C SER A 573 12.82 14.26 -16.92
N PHE A 574 11.71 13.57 -17.20
CA PHE A 574 11.62 12.12 -17.18
C PHE A 574 10.47 11.64 -18.06
N THR A 575 10.44 10.33 -18.31
CA THR A 575 9.38 9.70 -19.11
C THR A 575 8.60 8.72 -18.25
N LEU A 576 7.28 8.75 -18.34
CA LEU A 576 6.37 7.74 -17.78
C LEU A 576 5.72 6.97 -18.93
N ASN A 577 5.92 5.66 -18.95
CA ASN A 577 5.24 4.76 -19.89
C ASN A 577 4.02 4.13 -19.20
N VAL A 578 2.85 4.23 -19.83
CA VAL A 578 1.62 3.59 -19.36
C VAL A 578 1.05 2.64 -20.41
N SER A 579 0.29 1.64 -19.97
CA SER A 579 -0.35 0.65 -20.83
C SER A 579 -1.84 0.55 -20.51
N SER A 580 -2.68 0.13 -21.45
CA SER A 580 -4.09 -0.17 -21.17
C SER A 580 -4.48 -1.47 -21.85
N VAL A 581 -5.41 -2.22 -21.27
CA VAL A 581 -5.91 -3.47 -21.87
C VAL A 581 -6.88 -3.16 -23.02
N ILE A 582 -7.63 -2.07 -22.90
CA ILE A 582 -8.58 -1.59 -23.91
C ILE A 582 -8.34 -0.11 -24.23
N PRO A 583 -8.70 0.36 -25.42
CA PRO A 583 -8.69 1.78 -25.71
C PRO A 583 -9.64 2.53 -24.77
N LYS A 584 -9.14 3.58 -24.14
CA LYS A 584 -9.91 4.42 -23.22
C LYS A 584 -9.28 5.80 -23.13
N THR A 585 -10.12 6.83 -23.06
CA THR A 585 -9.71 8.21 -22.81
C THR A 585 -9.48 8.41 -21.32
N TYR A 586 -8.38 9.08 -20.96
CA TYR A 586 -8.06 9.42 -19.58
C TYR A 586 -7.70 10.90 -19.47
N ARG A 587 -8.10 11.51 -18.36
CA ARG A 587 -7.48 12.75 -17.86
C ARG A 587 -6.46 12.43 -16.77
N ILE A 588 -5.55 13.37 -16.52
CA ILE A 588 -4.48 13.21 -15.53
C ILE A 588 -4.65 14.22 -14.40
N ARG A 589 -4.66 13.74 -13.16
CA ARG A 589 -4.50 14.55 -11.95
C ARG A 589 -3.13 14.28 -11.34
N LEU A 590 -2.41 15.34 -10.97
CA LEU A 590 -1.10 15.23 -10.33
C LEU A 590 -1.21 15.59 -8.85
N ARG A 591 -0.69 14.73 -7.96
CA ARG A 591 -0.43 15.07 -6.56
C ARG A 591 1.01 15.54 -6.40
N TYR A 592 1.20 16.73 -5.84
CA TYR A 592 2.50 17.41 -5.79
C TYR A 592 2.65 18.32 -4.57
N ALA A 593 3.88 18.73 -4.28
CA ALA A 593 4.21 19.80 -3.36
C ALA A 593 5.14 20.80 -4.06
N CYS A 594 4.85 22.09 -3.98
CA CYS A 594 5.59 23.14 -4.69
C CYS A 594 5.76 24.37 -3.81
N GLY A 595 6.94 24.98 -3.79
CA GLY A 595 7.12 26.25 -3.09
C GLY A 595 8.50 26.87 -3.25
N PRO A 596 8.61 28.22 -3.19
CA PRO A 596 7.54 29.14 -2.82
C PRO A 596 6.72 29.71 -3.99
N LYS A 597 7.14 29.49 -5.24
CA LYS A 597 6.50 30.06 -6.44
C LYS A 597 5.85 29.00 -7.30
N ASP A 598 4.97 29.44 -8.19
CA ASP A 598 4.43 28.62 -9.26
C ASP A 598 5.55 28.16 -10.21
N VAL A 599 5.38 27.01 -10.83
CA VAL A 599 6.33 26.46 -11.81
C VAL A 599 5.62 26.09 -13.10
N ASN A 600 6.34 26.05 -14.21
CA ASN A 600 5.79 25.61 -15.49
C ASN A 600 6.27 24.19 -15.80
N LEU A 601 5.32 23.28 -16.01
CA LEU A 601 5.56 21.88 -16.34
C LEU A 601 5.07 21.61 -17.76
N THR A 602 5.98 21.25 -18.65
CA THR A 602 5.64 20.80 -20.00
C THR A 602 5.34 19.30 -19.97
N VAL A 603 4.18 18.93 -20.50
CA VAL A 603 3.70 17.55 -20.62
C VAL A 603 3.47 17.24 -22.09
N SER A 604 4.18 16.24 -22.60
CA SER A 604 4.07 15.79 -23.98
C SER A 604 3.64 14.32 -24.03
N CYS A 605 2.60 14.04 -24.83
CA CYS A 605 2.17 12.68 -25.17
C CYS A 605 2.23 12.54 -26.70
N PRO A 606 3.39 12.13 -27.28
CA PRO A 606 3.60 12.13 -28.72
C PRO A 606 2.59 11.27 -29.48
N ASP A 607 2.21 10.12 -28.91
CA ASP A 607 1.24 9.19 -29.52
C ASP A 607 -0.16 9.80 -29.67
N ASN A 608 -0.43 10.88 -28.95
CA ASN A 608 -1.69 11.62 -28.96
C ASN A 608 -1.54 13.04 -29.54
N GLY A 609 -0.36 13.41 -30.06
CA GLY A 609 -0.10 14.76 -30.57
C GLY A 609 -0.18 15.86 -29.50
N ILE A 610 0.03 15.53 -28.23
CA ILE A 610 -0.06 16.48 -27.12
C ILE A 610 1.34 17.01 -26.79
N ASP A 611 1.44 18.32 -26.68
CA ASP A 611 2.58 19.03 -26.10
C ASP A 611 2.07 20.34 -25.47
N LYS A 612 2.00 20.40 -24.14
CA LYS A 612 1.41 21.53 -23.41
C LYS A 612 2.27 21.92 -22.21
N THR A 613 2.53 23.21 -22.07
CA THR A 613 3.11 23.79 -20.85
C THR A 613 1.99 24.25 -19.91
N ILE A 614 2.03 23.77 -18.67
CA ILE A 614 1.00 23.97 -17.66
C ILE A 614 1.62 24.67 -16.45
N THR A 615 1.00 25.75 -15.98
CA THR A 615 1.41 26.40 -14.72
C THR A 615 0.88 25.60 -13.54
N ILE A 616 1.79 25.17 -12.68
CA ILE A 616 1.55 24.44 -11.45
C ILE A 616 1.64 25.44 -10.29
N PRO A 617 0.51 25.71 -9.59
CA PRO A 617 0.49 26.68 -8.50
C PRO A 617 1.33 26.24 -7.30
N SER A 618 1.93 27.20 -6.62
CA SER A 618 2.62 26.95 -5.36
C SER A 618 1.68 26.42 -4.28
N THR A 619 2.14 25.45 -3.51
CA THR A 619 1.42 24.89 -2.34
C THR A 619 1.87 25.52 -1.03
N SER A 620 3.02 26.21 -1.03
CA SER A 620 3.64 26.83 0.14
C SER A 620 4.21 28.21 -0.20
N THR A 621 4.23 29.11 0.78
CA THR A 621 4.91 30.42 0.64
C THR A 621 6.41 30.35 0.94
N ALA A 622 6.91 29.20 1.38
CA ALA A 622 8.32 28.96 1.68
C ALA A 622 8.90 27.86 0.77
N SER A 623 10.22 27.86 0.63
CA SER A 623 10.92 26.74 -0.02
C SER A 623 10.72 25.46 0.80
N LEU A 624 10.45 24.37 0.11
CA LEU A 624 10.16 23.08 0.72
C LEU A 624 11.43 22.22 0.82
N ALA A 625 11.59 21.58 1.97
CA ALA A 625 12.62 20.58 2.25
C ALA A 625 11.99 19.18 2.37
N ASN A 626 12.81 18.18 2.66
CA ASN A 626 12.42 16.75 2.67
C ASN A 626 11.58 16.35 3.90
N ASN A 627 11.04 17.30 4.66
CA ASN A 627 10.19 17.12 5.83
C ASN A 627 8.73 17.53 5.55
N LEU A 628 8.23 17.22 4.36
CA LEU A 628 6.88 17.57 3.91
C LEU A 628 5.80 16.98 4.83
N MET A 629 4.80 17.77 5.16
CA MET A 629 3.63 17.37 5.95
C MET A 629 2.41 17.19 5.03
N TYR A 630 1.35 16.59 5.54
CA TYR A 630 0.14 16.29 4.75
C TYR A 630 -0.41 17.51 3.99
N LYS A 631 -0.40 18.68 4.65
CA LYS A 631 -0.91 19.96 4.11
C LYS A 631 -0.10 20.51 2.94
N ASP A 632 1.17 20.12 2.80
CA ASP A 632 2.08 20.64 1.79
C ASP A 632 1.79 20.04 0.41
N PHE A 633 1.10 18.90 0.37
CA PHE A 633 0.64 18.27 -0.86
C PHE A 633 -0.71 18.83 -1.33
N LYS A 634 -0.80 19.15 -2.61
CA LYS A 634 -2.02 19.52 -3.32
C LYS A 634 -2.22 18.65 -4.55
N TYR A 635 -3.37 18.82 -5.19
CA TYR A 635 -3.75 18.14 -6.41
C TYR A 635 -4.04 19.16 -7.49
N ILE A 636 -3.67 18.88 -8.73
CA ILE A 636 -4.01 19.66 -9.90
C ILE A 636 -4.46 18.74 -11.04
N ASP A 637 -5.59 19.04 -11.64
CA ASP A 637 -5.99 18.41 -12.90
C ASP A 637 -5.20 19.06 -14.04
N LEU A 638 -4.44 18.25 -14.76
CA LEU A 638 -3.70 18.70 -15.93
C LEU A 638 -4.70 18.83 -17.09
N PRO A 639 -4.73 19.95 -17.84
CA PRO A 639 -5.67 20.18 -18.94
C PRO A 639 -5.29 19.38 -20.21
N ILE A 640 -5.11 18.08 -20.03
CA ILE A 640 -4.77 17.08 -21.04
C ILE A 640 -5.72 15.90 -20.91
N GLU A 641 -6.25 15.48 -22.04
CA GLU A 641 -6.97 14.22 -22.22
C GLU A 641 -6.20 13.45 -23.29
N PHE A 642 -5.96 12.16 -23.05
CA PHE A 642 -5.27 11.32 -24.03
C PHE A 642 -5.96 9.95 -24.14
N ILE A 643 -5.85 9.35 -25.31
CA ILE A 643 -6.45 8.06 -25.62
C ILE A 643 -5.34 7.01 -25.54
N THR A 644 -5.60 5.97 -24.75
CA THR A 644 -4.77 4.78 -24.75
C THR A 644 -5.15 3.86 -25.91
N SER A 645 -4.20 3.05 -26.36
CA SER A 645 -4.47 1.94 -27.27
C SER A 645 -4.38 0.63 -26.48
N ALA A 646 -5.00 -0.43 -27.00
CA ALA A 646 -4.87 -1.75 -26.41
C ALA A 646 -3.39 -2.19 -26.42
N ALA A 647 -2.97 -2.84 -25.33
CA ALA A 647 -1.68 -3.51 -25.23
C ALA A 647 -1.44 -4.41 -26.47
N PRO A 648 -0.21 -4.49 -27.00
CA PRO A 648 1.06 -4.17 -26.34
C PRO A 648 1.57 -2.73 -26.55
N LYS A 649 0.81 -1.85 -27.20
CA LYS A 649 1.29 -0.48 -27.47
C LYS A 649 1.33 0.35 -26.18
N ARG A 650 2.51 0.89 -25.87
CA ARG A 650 2.75 1.77 -24.71
C ARG A 650 2.44 3.21 -25.10
N CYS A 651 1.77 3.95 -24.21
CA CYS A 651 1.63 5.39 -24.33
C CYS A 651 2.75 6.08 -23.55
N ARG A 652 3.52 6.94 -24.22
CA ARG A 652 4.60 7.70 -23.58
C ARG A 652 4.10 9.05 -23.11
N ILE A 653 4.42 9.40 -21.87
CA ILE A 653 4.14 10.69 -21.25
C ILE A 653 5.48 11.28 -20.81
N ASN A 654 5.96 12.29 -21.54
CA ASN A 654 7.19 12.99 -21.21
C ASN A 654 6.86 14.21 -20.36
N LEU A 655 7.61 14.40 -19.28
CA LEU A 655 7.46 15.54 -18.39
C LEU A 655 8.77 16.32 -18.33
N ARG A 656 8.68 17.65 -18.40
CA ARG A 656 9.83 18.55 -18.29
C ARG A 656 9.45 19.77 -17.47
N LEU A 657 10.18 19.99 -16.38
CA LEU A 657 10.10 21.23 -15.63
C LEU A 657 10.85 22.31 -16.41
N GLU A 658 10.20 23.42 -16.69
CA GLU A 658 10.86 24.57 -17.30
C GLU A 658 11.90 25.17 -16.34
N GLY A 659 12.74 26.10 -16.83
CA GLY A 659 13.78 26.71 -16.02
C GLY A 659 13.21 27.36 -14.75
N VAL A 660 13.58 26.82 -13.58
CA VAL A 660 13.12 27.28 -12.26
C VAL A 660 14.32 27.58 -11.37
N GLN A 661 14.27 28.69 -10.65
CA GLN A 661 15.25 29.08 -9.62
C GLN A 661 14.57 29.25 -8.27
N ASN A 662 15.21 28.73 -7.21
CA ASN A 662 14.80 28.90 -5.81
C ASN A 662 13.36 28.44 -5.49
N THR A 663 12.84 27.45 -6.22
CA THR A 663 11.55 26.80 -5.96
C THR A 663 11.76 25.28 -6.00
N SER A 664 11.29 24.59 -4.98
CA SER A 664 11.26 23.13 -4.91
C SER A 664 9.97 22.61 -5.52
N PHE A 665 10.05 21.63 -6.40
CA PHE A 665 8.90 20.94 -6.97
C PHE A 665 9.04 19.42 -6.80
N PHE A 666 8.20 18.87 -5.92
CA PHE A 666 8.14 17.45 -5.62
C PHE A 666 6.86 16.85 -6.21
N MET A 667 7.03 15.73 -6.91
CA MET A 667 5.95 14.95 -7.48
C MET A 667 5.80 13.65 -6.70
N ASP A 668 4.58 13.38 -6.26
CA ASP A 668 4.25 12.15 -5.55
C ASP A 668 3.70 11.10 -6.52
N LYS A 669 2.53 11.38 -7.11
CA LYS A 669 1.86 10.44 -8.01
C LYS A 669 0.97 11.11 -9.04
N PHE A 670 0.78 10.40 -10.15
CA PHE A 670 -0.22 10.67 -11.16
C PHE A 670 -1.47 9.85 -10.87
N GLU A 671 -2.62 10.40 -11.23
CA GLU A 671 -3.90 9.70 -11.18
C GLU A 671 -4.55 9.79 -12.55
N PHE A 672 -4.68 8.65 -13.20
CA PHE A 672 -5.32 8.48 -14.49
C PHE A 672 -6.78 8.18 -14.24
N ILE A 673 -7.64 9.10 -14.67
CA ILE A 673 -9.07 9.02 -14.39
C ILE A 673 -9.75 8.69 -15.71
N PRO A 674 -10.36 7.50 -15.83
CA PRO A 674 -11.00 7.08 -17.07
C PRO A 674 -12.19 7.99 -17.34
N GLU A 675 -12.18 8.60 -18.53
CA GLU A 675 -13.34 9.30 -19.05
C GLU A 675 -14.29 8.24 -19.58
N ASN A 676 -15.34 7.97 -18.82
CA ASN A 676 -16.49 7.26 -19.35
C ASN A 676 -17.14 8.21 -20.35
N GLU A 677 -17.07 7.84 -21.63
CA GLU A 677 -17.70 8.60 -22.73
C GLU A 677 -19.17 8.91 -22.44
N THR A 678 -19.80 8.29 -21.46
CA THR A 678 -21.19 8.52 -21.08
C THR A 678 -21.42 9.10 -19.67
N GLU A 679 -20.40 9.26 -18.82
CA GLU A 679 -20.60 9.66 -17.40
C GLU A 679 -20.10 11.06 -17.00
N THR A 680 -19.13 11.68 -17.71
CA THR A 680 -18.54 12.96 -17.24
C THR A 680 -18.96 14.18 -18.04
N ARG A 681 -19.36 14.03 -19.31
CA ARG A 681 -19.99 15.11 -20.08
C ARG A 681 -21.44 14.76 -20.36
N PRO A 682 -22.38 15.49 -19.75
CA PRO A 682 -23.78 15.14 -19.90
C PRO A 682 -24.26 15.37 -21.33
N TRP A 683 -25.33 14.68 -21.68
CA TRP A 683 -25.97 14.72 -22.97
C TRP A 683 -27.27 15.52 -22.89
N LYS A 684 -27.63 16.15 -23.99
CA LYS A 684 -29.01 16.56 -24.28
C LYS A 684 -29.65 15.51 -25.17
N ILE A 685 -30.92 15.22 -24.91
CA ILE A 685 -31.75 14.37 -25.77
C ILE A 685 -32.66 15.28 -26.58
N VAL A 686 -32.28 15.56 -27.83
CA VAL A 686 -32.94 16.54 -28.72
C VAL A 686 -33.97 15.83 -29.60
N THR A 687 -35.18 16.36 -29.71
CA THR A 687 -36.21 15.75 -30.59
C THR A 687 -35.94 16.05 -32.07
N ALA A 688 -36.18 15.05 -32.93
CA ALA A 688 -36.13 15.23 -34.39
C ALA A 688 -37.30 16.07 -34.96
N LEU A 689 -38.32 16.39 -34.15
CA LEU A 689 -39.47 17.18 -34.61
C LEU A 689 -39.08 18.62 -35.02
N ASN A 690 -38.13 19.22 -34.30
CA ASN A 690 -37.67 20.59 -34.56
C ASN A 690 -36.16 20.81 -34.35
N ASN A 691 -35.41 19.75 -34.01
CA ASN A 691 -33.96 19.78 -33.77
C ASN A 691 -33.48 20.84 -32.77
N SER A 692 -34.34 21.26 -31.84
CA SER A 692 -34.05 22.35 -30.90
C SER A 692 -34.66 22.16 -29.52
N SER A 693 -35.78 21.44 -29.39
CA SER A 693 -36.34 21.09 -28.09
C SER A 693 -35.67 19.85 -27.51
N VAL A 694 -35.51 19.84 -26.18
CA VAL A 694 -34.79 18.84 -25.41
C VAL A 694 -35.69 18.15 -24.38
N LEU A 695 -35.39 16.90 -24.07
CA LEU A 695 -36.03 16.16 -22.98
C LEU A 695 -35.58 16.73 -21.63
N ALA A 696 -36.54 17.00 -20.75
CA ALA A 696 -36.33 17.48 -19.39
C ALA A 696 -37.32 16.85 -18.42
N PHE A 697 -37.06 16.94 -17.12
CA PHE A 697 -38.10 16.72 -16.11
C PHE A 697 -38.87 18.01 -15.80
N ALA A 698 -40.19 17.90 -15.63
CA ALA A 698 -41.07 19.02 -15.34
C ALA A 698 -40.69 19.73 -14.02
N LYS A 699 -40.54 21.06 -14.08
CA LYS A 699 -40.34 21.90 -12.90
C LYS A 699 -41.63 21.94 -12.09
N ASN A 700 -41.54 21.74 -10.77
CA ASN A 700 -42.66 21.80 -9.82
C ASN A 700 -43.74 20.71 -10.01
N SER A 701 -43.35 19.51 -10.42
CA SER A 701 -44.24 18.32 -10.40
C SER A 701 -43.87 17.41 -9.23
N LEU A 702 -44.90 16.91 -8.51
CA LEU A 702 -44.75 15.87 -7.48
C LEU A 702 -44.09 14.60 -8.02
N TYR A 703 -44.31 14.29 -9.30
CA TYR A 703 -43.87 13.05 -9.94
C TYR A 703 -42.70 13.24 -10.91
N LYS A 704 -42.21 14.48 -11.11
CA LYS A 704 -41.13 14.84 -12.07
C LYS A 704 -41.32 14.14 -13.43
N GLU A 705 -42.41 14.50 -14.11
CA GLU A 705 -42.77 13.88 -15.38
C GLU A 705 -41.76 14.25 -16.49
N ALA A 706 -41.45 13.32 -17.41
CA ALA A 706 -40.63 13.64 -18.58
C ALA A 706 -41.43 14.49 -19.57
N ILE A 707 -40.84 15.60 -19.98
CA ILE A 707 -41.45 16.58 -20.87
C ILE A 707 -40.46 17.03 -21.93
N LEU A 708 -41.00 17.57 -23.02
CA LEU A 708 -40.27 18.32 -24.01
C LEU A 708 -40.14 19.78 -23.55
N SER A 709 -38.94 20.33 -23.60
CA SER A 709 -38.62 21.70 -23.17
C SER A 709 -37.78 22.41 -24.23
N ASN A 710 -37.87 23.73 -24.29
CA ASN A 710 -36.92 24.58 -24.97
C ASN A 710 -35.55 24.42 -24.32
N ASP A 711 -34.49 24.36 -25.12
CA ASP A 711 -33.12 24.27 -24.62
C ASP A 711 -32.69 25.58 -23.98
N THR A 712 -32.52 25.56 -22.66
CA THR A 712 -32.06 26.70 -21.87
C THR A 712 -30.68 26.42 -21.24
N GLY A 713 -30.07 25.27 -21.54
CA GLY A 713 -28.79 24.83 -20.98
C GLY A 713 -28.84 24.48 -19.48
N GLU A 714 -30.03 24.33 -18.89
CA GLU A 714 -30.18 24.05 -17.46
C GLU A 714 -29.80 22.61 -17.10
N GLU A 715 -29.37 22.39 -15.85
CA GLU A 715 -28.98 21.06 -15.35
C GLU A 715 -30.10 19.99 -15.48
N SER A 716 -31.38 20.36 -15.42
CA SER A 716 -32.51 19.41 -15.60
C SER A 716 -32.75 18.97 -17.05
N GLN A 717 -31.96 19.48 -17.99
CA GLN A 717 -31.99 19.11 -19.42
C GLN A 717 -30.78 18.24 -19.79
N LYS A 718 -29.97 17.88 -18.80
CA LYS A 718 -28.67 17.21 -18.95
C LYS A 718 -28.78 15.80 -18.39
N TRP A 719 -28.29 14.83 -19.14
CA TRP A 719 -28.46 13.40 -18.86
C TRP A 719 -27.13 12.65 -18.86
N ARG A 720 -26.95 11.71 -17.94
CA ARG A 720 -25.85 10.74 -17.95
C ARG A 720 -26.35 9.38 -18.39
N PHE A 721 -25.64 8.74 -19.30
CA PHE A 721 -25.98 7.40 -19.78
C PHE A 721 -25.07 6.39 -19.07
N ILE A 722 -25.62 5.61 -18.15
CA ILE A 722 -24.86 4.64 -17.36
C ILE A 722 -25.11 3.27 -17.98
N TYR A 723 -24.10 2.69 -18.63
CA TYR A 723 -24.23 1.39 -19.28
C TYR A 723 -24.10 0.26 -18.25
N ASP A 724 -25.01 -0.71 -18.33
CA ASP A 724 -25.01 -1.90 -17.50
C ASP A 724 -24.70 -3.12 -18.37
N GLU A 725 -23.53 -3.72 -18.14
CA GLU A 725 -23.02 -4.85 -18.92
C GLU A 725 -23.89 -6.11 -18.79
N GLU A 726 -24.46 -6.37 -17.60
CA GLU A 726 -25.32 -7.54 -17.39
C GLU A 726 -26.66 -7.38 -18.12
N LYS A 727 -27.23 -6.17 -18.09
CA LYS A 727 -28.51 -5.86 -18.74
C LYS A 727 -28.37 -5.59 -20.23
N LYS A 728 -27.16 -5.27 -20.72
CA LYS A 728 -26.89 -4.79 -22.10
C LYS A 728 -27.79 -3.60 -22.46
N ALA A 729 -27.92 -2.64 -21.55
CA ALA A 729 -28.80 -1.49 -21.66
C ALA A 729 -28.32 -0.33 -20.77
N TYR A 730 -28.88 0.86 -20.94
CA TYR A 730 -28.49 2.07 -20.23
C TYR A 730 -29.53 2.48 -19.18
N GLN A 731 -29.06 2.95 -18.03
CA GLN A 731 -29.84 3.88 -17.20
C GLN A 731 -29.57 5.31 -17.67
N ILE A 732 -30.60 6.15 -17.72
CA ILE A 732 -30.48 7.55 -18.14
C ILE A 732 -30.72 8.42 -16.91
N GLU A 733 -29.66 8.91 -16.29
CA GLU A 733 -29.68 9.64 -15.02
C GLU A 733 -29.79 11.16 -15.22
N ASP A 734 -30.63 11.83 -14.42
CA ASP A 734 -30.73 13.29 -14.35
C ASP A 734 -29.51 13.90 -13.65
N VAL A 735 -28.83 14.82 -14.33
CA VAL A 735 -27.63 15.49 -13.79
C VAL A 735 -27.99 16.42 -12.63
N LYS A 736 -29.16 17.07 -12.68
CA LYS A 736 -29.61 17.96 -11.60
C LYS A 736 -29.89 17.21 -10.30
N SER A 737 -30.35 15.98 -10.40
CA SER A 737 -30.73 15.13 -9.26
C SER A 737 -30.04 13.76 -9.37
N PRO A 738 -28.73 13.67 -9.06
CA PRO A 738 -28.02 12.39 -9.07
C PRO A 738 -28.78 11.37 -8.22
N ARG A 739 -28.94 10.13 -8.71
CA ARG A 739 -29.81 9.03 -8.23
C ARG A 739 -31.24 8.97 -8.79
N LEU A 740 -31.69 9.96 -9.56
CA LEU A 740 -32.95 9.84 -10.32
C LEU A 740 -32.68 9.51 -11.78
N ILE A 741 -33.43 8.55 -12.29
CA ILE A 741 -33.33 8.06 -13.66
C ILE A 741 -34.64 8.26 -14.41
N LEU A 742 -34.55 8.36 -15.73
CA LEU A 742 -35.69 8.26 -16.64
C LEU A 742 -36.18 6.80 -16.64
N ALA A 743 -37.44 6.57 -16.28
CA ALA A 743 -37.99 5.22 -16.21
C ALA A 743 -39.41 5.15 -16.77
N TRP A 744 -39.77 3.99 -17.31
CA TRP A 744 -41.17 3.65 -17.59
C TRP A 744 -41.84 3.20 -16.29
N ILE A 745 -42.87 3.91 -15.86
CA ILE A 745 -43.59 3.60 -14.62
C ILE A 745 -44.80 2.74 -14.94
N ILE A 746 -44.78 1.48 -14.50
CA ILE A 746 -45.89 0.54 -14.68
C ILE A 746 -46.76 0.51 -13.44
N ASP A 747 -47.89 1.22 -13.49
CA ASP A 747 -48.95 1.20 -12.47
C ASP A 747 -50.24 0.51 -12.97
N GLY A 748 -50.21 -0.03 -14.19
CA GLY A 748 -51.27 -0.79 -14.82
C GLY A 748 -50.86 -1.29 -16.21
N PRO A 749 -51.62 -2.23 -16.82
CA PRO A 749 -51.27 -2.86 -18.10
C PRO A 749 -51.20 -1.87 -19.28
N GLU A 750 -51.91 -0.75 -19.21
CA GLU A 750 -51.94 0.29 -20.24
C GLU A 750 -51.03 1.49 -19.93
N SER A 751 -50.18 1.42 -18.90
CA SER A 751 -49.35 2.57 -18.55
C SER A 751 -48.40 2.96 -19.69
N ARG A 752 -48.33 4.26 -19.96
CA ARG A 752 -47.42 4.89 -20.92
C ARG A 752 -46.50 5.94 -20.25
N LYS A 753 -46.50 6.02 -18.92
CA LYS A 753 -45.87 7.11 -18.15
C LYS A 753 -44.34 7.00 -18.12
N VAL A 754 -43.64 8.10 -18.41
CA VAL A 754 -42.18 8.17 -18.28
C VAL A 754 -41.82 9.26 -17.29
N TRP A 755 -41.38 8.89 -16.09
CA TRP A 755 -41.13 9.82 -14.98
C TRP A 755 -39.79 9.54 -14.31
N ALA A 756 -39.36 10.45 -13.43
CA ALA A 756 -38.15 10.27 -12.65
C ALA A 756 -38.40 9.29 -11.48
N THR A 757 -37.52 8.31 -11.30
CA THR A 757 -37.53 7.42 -10.13
C THR A 757 -36.12 7.03 -9.72
N ARG A 758 -35.95 6.44 -8.53
CA ARG A 758 -34.68 5.81 -8.16
C ARG A 758 -34.56 4.47 -8.86
N SER A 759 -33.34 4.12 -9.28
CA SER A 759 -33.07 2.79 -9.83
C SER A 759 -33.41 1.70 -8.81
N GLN A 760 -34.17 0.69 -9.24
CA GLN A 760 -34.47 -0.54 -8.49
C GLN A 760 -33.84 -1.77 -9.18
N ASN A 761 -32.98 -1.55 -10.18
CA ASN A 761 -32.36 -2.60 -11.00
C ASN A 761 -33.37 -3.55 -11.73
N ILE A 762 -34.56 -3.03 -12.07
CA ILE A 762 -35.61 -3.74 -12.81
C ILE A 762 -35.66 -3.30 -14.29
N ASP A 763 -36.08 -4.17 -15.19
CA ASP A 763 -35.92 -3.97 -16.64
C ASP A 763 -36.73 -2.76 -17.20
N GLU A 764 -37.78 -2.28 -16.53
CA GLU A 764 -38.51 -1.06 -16.93
C GLU A 764 -37.65 0.22 -16.85
N HIS A 765 -36.60 0.17 -16.04
CA HIS A 765 -35.73 1.31 -15.73
C HIS A 765 -34.53 1.42 -16.67
N TYR A 766 -34.43 0.51 -17.65
CA TYR A 766 -33.33 0.44 -18.60
C TYR A 766 -33.79 0.70 -20.02
N TRP A 767 -32.92 1.32 -20.79
CA TRP A 767 -33.17 1.74 -22.17
C TRP A 767 -32.12 1.20 -23.13
N ILE A 768 -32.57 0.73 -24.28
CA ILE A 768 -31.71 0.29 -25.38
C ILE A 768 -31.72 1.38 -26.45
N LEU A 769 -30.54 1.83 -26.86
CA LEU A 769 -30.37 2.80 -27.93
C LEU A 769 -30.26 2.06 -29.27
N GLU A 770 -31.23 2.24 -30.17
CA GLU A 770 -31.16 1.77 -31.56
C GLU A 770 -30.76 2.95 -32.46
N GLU A 771 -29.54 2.94 -32.97
CA GLU A 771 -29.06 3.93 -33.95
C GLU A 771 -29.88 3.87 -35.25
N GLN A 772 -30.17 5.03 -35.81
CA GLN A 772 -30.84 5.25 -37.10
C GLN A 772 -29.92 6.07 -38.02
N GLU A 773 -30.36 6.28 -39.26
CA GLU A 773 -29.70 7.22 -40.18
C GLU A 773 -29.60 8.64 -39.59
N ASP A 774 -28.61 9.42 -40.04
CA ASP A 774 -28.32 10.81 -39.63
C ASP A 774 -28.06 11.02 -38.12
N SER A 775 -27.48 10.01 -37.44
CA SER A 775 -27.10 10.07 -36.02
C SER A 775 -28.28 10.23 -35.04
N TYR A 776 -29.50 9.85 -35.45
CA TYR A 776 -30.66 9.76 -34.56
C TYR A 776 -30.74 8.39 -33.89
N PHE A 777 -31.44 8.33 -32.77
CA PHE A 777 -31.68 7.12 -32.00
C PHE A 777 -33.18 6.93 -31.74
N ILE A 778 -33.60 5.67 -31.74
CA ILE A 778 -34.83 5.24 -31.09
C ILE A 778 -34.45 4.67 -29.73
N ILE A 779 -35.04 5.23 -28.68
CA ILE A 779 -34.76 4.87 -27.29
C ILE A 779 -35.86 3.89 -26.83
N LYS A 780 -35.52 2.60 -26.78
CA LYS A 780 -36.47 1.52 -26.47
C LYS A 780 -36.43 1.16 -24.99
N ASN A 781 -37.56 0.79 -24.42
CA ASN A 781 -37.56 0.21 -23.08
C ASN A 781 -37.03 -1.23 -23.09
N LYS A 782 -36.23 -1.61 -22.09
CA LYS A 782 -35.65 -2.95 -21.99
C LYS A 782 -36.69 -4.04 -21.67
N LYS A 783 -37.65 -3.78 -20.77
CA LYS A 783 -38.71 -4.76 -20.42
C LYS A 783 -39.59 -5.09 -21.62
N ASN A 784 -39.95 -4.08 -22.42
CA ASN A 784 -40.69 -4.27 -23.66
C ASN A 784 -40.08 -3.44 -24.80
N PRO A 785 -39.22 -4.04 -25.64
CA PRO A 785 -38.57 -3.35 -26.75
C PRO A 785 -39.51 -2.84 -27.85
N SER A 786 -40.80 -3.21 -27.85
CA SER A 786 -41.79 -2.64 -28.77
C SER A 786 -42.26 -1.25 -28.34
N LEU A 787 -42.02 -0.87 -27.08
CA LEU A 787 -42.36 0.43 -26.51
C LEU A 787 -41.12 1.33 -26.49
N VAL A 788 -41.22 2.48 -27.14
CA VAL A 788 -40.14 3.44 -27.36
C VAL A 788 -40.54 4.81 -26.84
N LEU A 789 -39.56 5.67 -26.51
CA LEU A 789 -39.85 7.06 -26.16
C LEU A 789 -40.56 7.78 -27.33
N ASP A 790 -41.60 8.53 -26.99
CA ASP A 790 -42.51 9.19 -27.93
C ASP A 790 -42.89 10.58 -27.38
N VAL A 791 -42.73 11.61 -28.21
CA VAL A 791 -43.27 12.95 -27.94
C VAL A 791 -44.77 12.91 -28.19
N ASP A 792 -45.57 13.11 -27.14
CA ASP A 792 -47.01 12.92 -27.21
C ASP A 792 -47.66 13.81 -28.28
N GLY A 793 -48.44 13.19 -29.16
CA GLY A 793 -49.10 13.87 -30.28
C GLY A 793 -48.16 14.49 -31.33
N ALA A 794 -46.85 14.22 -31.28
CA ALA A 794 -45.83 14.88 -32.09
C ALA A 794 -45.82 16.43 -31.94
N GLN A 795 -46.20 16.93 -30.76
CA GLN A 795 -46.27 18.36 -30.48
C GLN A 795 -44.92 18.90 -29.99
N THR A 796 -44.51 20.09 -30.47
CA THR A 796 -43.24 20.72 -30.08
C THR A 796 -43.41 21.80 -29.02
N ASN A 797 -44.57 21.89 -28.38
CA ASN A 797 -44.86 22.92 -27.39
C ASN A 797 -44.10 22.66 -26.08
N GLN A 798 -43.66 23.71 -25.40
CA GLN A 798 -43.06 23.61 -24.06
C GLN A 798 -43.99 22.84 -23.11
N GLY A 799 -43.46 21.82 -22.44
CA GLY A 799 -44.21 21.00 -21.48
C GLY A 799 -44.97 19.83 -22.11
N THR A 800 -44.86 19.59 -23.42
CA THR A 800 -45.44 18.40 -24.06
C THR A 800 -44.91 17.14 -23.38
N LYS A 801 -45.78 16.18 -23.06
CA LYS A 801 -45.38 14.97 -22.34
C LYS A 801 -44.53 14.06 -23.20
N ILE A 802 -43.51 13.46 -22.58
CA ILE A 802 -42.81 12.30 -23.13
C ILE A 802 -43.41 11.05 -22.50
N LYS A 803 -43.74 10.08 -23.34
CA LYS A 803 -44.33 8.81 -22.93
C LYS A 803 -43.60 7.66 -23.62
N VAL A 804 -43.89 6.42 -23.22
CA VAL A 804 -43.59 5.30 -24.10
C VAL A 804 -44.76 5.10 -25.07
N ASN A 805 -44.51 4.62 -26.28
CA ASN A 805 -45.54 4.24 -27.24
C ASN A 805 -45.03 3.12 -28.15
N GLU A 806 -45.91 2.37 -28.79
CA GLU A 806 -45.54 1.43 -29.84
C GLU A 806 -44.79 2.17 -30.95
N ARG A 807 -43.76 1.53 -31.52
CA ARG A 807 -43.00 2.09 -32.65
C ARG A 807 -43.94 2.41 -33.81
N HIS A 808 -43.90 3.65 -34.30
CA HIS A 808 -44.71 4.06 -35.45
C HIS A 808 -44.27 3.30 -36.70
N PRO A 809 -45.21 2.90 -37.58
CA PRO A 809 -44.85 2.35 -38.89
C PRO A 809 -43.98 3.33 -39.68
N LEU A 810 -43.05 2.80 -40.50
CA LEU A 810 -42.08 3.63 -41.25
C LEU A 810 -42.73 4.69 -42.16
N TYR A 811 -43.97 4.48 -42.59
CA TYR A 811 -44.75 5.40 -43.41
C TYR A 811 -45.58 6.43 -42.61
N SER A 812 -45.51 6.41 -41.28
CA SER A 812 -46.24 7.35 -40.43
C SER A 812 -45.62 8.75 -40.49
N SER A 813 -46.46 9.79 -40.57
CA SER A 813 -46.03 11.18 -40.43
C SER A 813 -45.50 11.52 -39.03
N ARG A 814 -45.66 10.60 -38.06
CA ARG A 814 -45.23 10.77 -36.66
C ARG A 814 -43.93 10.05 -36.32
N THR A 815 -43.22 9.47 -37.30
CA THR A 815 -41.94 8.78 -37.06
C THR A 815 -40.91 9.67 -36.36
N ASN A 816 -40.88 10.97 -36.66
CA ASN A 816 -39.98 11.92 -35.99
C ASN A 816 -40.29 12.15 -34.50
N ALA A 817 -41.50 11.82 -34.02
CA ALA A 817 -41.84 11.92 -32.60
C ALA A 817 -41.10 10.89 -31.73
N GLN A 818 -40.51 9.86 -32.35
CA GLN A 818 -39.77 8.78 -31.68
C GLN A 818 -38.26 8.80 -31.98
N LYS A 819 -37.80 9.80 -32.73
CA LYS A 819 -36.38 9.96 -33.08
C LYS A 819 -35.77 11.06 -32.21
N PHE A 820 -34.65 10.73 -31.59
CA PHE A 820 -33.90 11.64 -30.73
C PHE A 820 -32.44 11.68 -31.10
N LYS A 821 -31.85 12.87 -31.10
CA LYS A 821 -30.41 13.07 -31.27
C LYS A 821 -29.78 13.24 -29.89
N LEU A 822 -28.65 12.57 -29.67
CA LEU A 822 -27.85 12.75 -28.46
C LEU A 822 -26.76 13.76 -28.74
N GLU A 823 -26.84 14.93 -28.10
CA GLU A 823 -25.88 16.02 -28.28
C GLU A 823 -25.03 16.24 -27.03
N ARG A 824 -23.72 16.40 -27.21
CA ARG A 824 -22.77 16.69 -26.13
C ARG A 824 -23.00 18.11 -25.59
N VAL A 825 -22.94 18.26 -24.27
CA VAL A 825 -22.98 19.56 -23.56
C VAL A 825 -21.60 20.07 -23.24
#